data_AF-A0A7H0IBX6-F1
#
_entry.id   AF-A0A7H0IBX6-F1
#
_cell.length_a   1.000
_cell.length_b   1.000
_cell.length_c   1.000
_cell.angle_alpha   90.00
_cell.angle_beta   90.00
_cell.angle_gamma   90.00
#
_symmetry.space_group_name_H-M   'P 1'
#
loop_
_entity.id
_entity.type
_entity.pdbx_description
1 polymer ?
#
loop_
_entity_poly.entity_id
_entity_poly.type
_entity_poly.pdbx_seq_one_letter_code
_entity_poly.pdbx_strand_id
1 'polypeptide(L)'
;MPDRLRAALVEAAGQGSGLVLAPRLVLTAAHVLGDHAHATVHTPRGAPVRCEVVWSRFDRHYDAALLLAEEDVLPDVEPVRWGTLVTSEPAGVTLLGFAAGPGDHVGSRPFRGELDPLDAVERDRYVLSLAGTPPEGASPWAGLSGGAVWCRDLLVGVAVADLPGWRHSRLEAVPAYVLLADPGFRDLLRRHTGQDAQLEPAEFADRAQPATPLVPASVALLLHPRAETVRFTGRTELLDALTSWCADGDGVRLALLTGAGGAGKSRVARELGHRLAARRHAVVHLARGAVPDGLFAATTAPVLVVVDYAESRVEQTGALLDVLARRRPGVALRVLLIARARGRWWDELRAAGPEAADLAENARHWSITGTESLGVDARDAFRTAVEDLARGVAALGLPVPARAGAEPARPPRTVLEIHMAALASLLAPSAGTAAQDTLLRHEAAYWRSASQEAPLHLLGEAALRNAVVTATLVGPVPRARAHALLARVPRVGDQPEAVRLAVADWLRDLYPRPEGGDAHWGSLEPDPLGEYLVGTRVADEPEIFLRLVDALDNEEMVNALLVLSRAATRAQGLPDVLRAAVRTAPGLLAPRLLGAVRRSAEPGLLVDALEVILEEGLLPDRRLRELAGRMPLLSQALVSWSVRLQQMLVDQREEGSPQSRAGSLHNLAGRLVAAGRHEEALATTASALALLDGVPDAPAWLRGLLLGQRSRLLNSLGRPQEAVTEGERALRELSGWPREEDPDTGTEAVAATLNNLSYGLAGCGRLDEALARARESVALRRELSGRHPELLPSLARSLSTLSRHQHRAGDLRAALGTAEESLSVRRTAADQEPDAYLVELASTLDHLVQILAGLDDVPALLEAAREARSVRRTLARVRPEAHLADHVEILLVVAELTEGAESLEAADEAVTAARALVRDQGRAHLGLLGAAFRAQARALVPLGSPPVAFRVYTKAAQVLRRVFRETGEGADDLLKALNAQARFYLTFTRSVAAAEHLSAEALAVLAALPEDAFPEERAEALDTHARVQEALEGITPPPGTPPPPPGRAS
;
A
#
# COMPACT_ATOMS: atom_id res chain seq x y z
N MET A 1 4.79 32.03 25.69
CA MET A 1 3.45 31.82 26.27
C MET A 1 2.45 32.72 25.54
N PRO A 2 2.05 32.36 24.31
CA PRO A 2 1.07 33.09 23.50
C PRO A 2 -0.36 33.11 24.12
N ASP A 3 -0.69 32.15 25.00
CA ASP A 3 -2.08 31.87 25.39
C ASP A 3 -2.67 32.69 26.53
N ARG A 4 -1.93 33.63 27.16
CA ARG A 4 -2.50 34.51 28.20
C ARG A 4 -3.67 35.36 27.68
N LEU A 5 -3.69 35.64 26.38
CA LEU A 5 -4.72 36.46 25.72
C LEU A 5 -6.05 35.70 25.54
N ARG A 6 -6.04 34.36 25.55
CA ARG A 6 -7.25 33.54 25.37
C ARG A 6 -8.09 33.40 26.63
N ALA A 7 -7.54 33.70 27.79
CA ALA A 7 -8.30 33.67 29.03
C ALA A 7 -9.31 34.82 29.03
N ALA A 8 -10.54 34.51 29.41
CA ALA A 8 -11.61 35.48 29.60
C ALA A 8 -12.22 35.36 31.01
N LEU A 9 -12.70 36.48 31.53
CA LEU A 9 -13.57 36.56 32.69
C LEU A 9 -14.99 36.27 32.22
N VAL A 10 -15.74 35.44 32.96
CA VAL A 10 -17.13 35.09 32.65
C VAL A 10 -18.00 35.49 33.83
N GLU A 11 -19.04 36.28 33.57
CA GLU A 11 -19.97 36.79 34.58
C GLU A 11 -21.40 36.38 34.23
N ALA A 12 -22.04 35.65 35.14
CA ALA A 12 -23.44 35.21 35.03
C ALA A 12 -24.08 35.10 36.44
N ALA A 13 -24.37 33.88 36.92
CA ALA A 13 -24.82 33.66 38.31
C ALA A 13 -23.71 33.95 39.32
N GLY A 14 -22.46 33.78 38.90
CA GLY A 14 -21.26 34.18 39.64
C GLY A 14 -20.15 34.63 38.70
N GLN A 15 -18.98 34.88 39.28
CA GLN A 15 -17.76 35.23 38.54
C GLN A 15 -16.91 33.97 38.34
N GLY A 16 -16.53 33.70 37.10
CA GLY A 16 -15.66 32.58 36.71
C GLY A 16 -14.67 32.97 35.63
N SER A 17 -13.93 31.96 35.17
CA SER A 17 -12.97 32.02 34.08
C SER A 17 -13.53 31.34 32.83
N GLY A 18 -12.99 31.68 31.68
CA GLY A 18 -13.27 31.00 30.44
C GLY A 18 -12.07 31.01 29.49
N LEU A 19 -12.14 30.18 28.47
CA LEU A 19 -11.15 30.06 27.42
C LEU A 19 -11.78 30.32 26.06
N VAL A 20 -11.26 31.30 25.33
CA VAL A 20 -11.64 31.57 23.95
C VAL A 20 -11.07 30.46 23.05
N LEU A 21 -11.95 29.60 22.54
CA LEU A 21 -11.63 28.47 21.65
C LEU A 21 -11.59 28.90 20.17
N ALA A 22 -12.46 29.84 19.80
CA ALA A 22 -12.57 30.46 18.49
C ALA A 22 -13.01 31.92 18.69
N PRO A 23 -12.96 32.80 17.68
CA PRO A 23 -13.23 34.22 17.87
C PRO A 23 -14.51 34.56 18.65
N ARG A 24 -15.56 33.73 18.49
CA ARG A 24 -16.86 33.88 19.17
C ARG A 24 -17.22 32.74 20.11
N LEU A 25 -16.38 31.72 20.26
CA LEU A 25 -16.71 30.53 21.04
C LEU A 25 -15.86 30.47 22.31
N VAL A 26 -16.50 30.44 23.47
CA VAL A 26 -15.84 30.47 24.78
C VAL A 26 -16.26 29.27 25.62
N LEU A 27 -15.28 28.56 26.18
CA LEU A 27 -15.46 27.44 27.10
C LEU A 27 -15.37 27.92 28.55
N THR A 28 -16.30 27.51 29.41
CA THR A 28 -16.30 27.83 30.84
C THR A 28 -16.89 26.67 31.66
N ALA A 29 -16.94 26.81 32.99
CA ALA A 29 -17.61 25.86 33.88
C ALA A 29 -19.13 26.10 33.89
N ALA A 30 -19.93 25.03 33.92
CA ALA A 30 -21.38 25.15 33.83
C ALA A 30 -22.00 25.80 35.08
N HIS A 31 -21.48 25.48 36.27
CA HIS A 31 -22.02 26.04 37.52
C HIS A 31 -21.84 27.57 37.64
N VAL A 32 -20.91 28.18 36.90
CA VAL A 32 -20.73 29.65 36.84
C VAL A 32 -21.98 30.33 36.26
N LEU A 33 -22.71 29.61 35.40
CA LEU A 33 -23.91 30.11 34.72
C LEU A 33 -25.18 30.00 35.59
N GLY A 34 -25.27 28.99 36.47
CA GLY A 34 -26.53 28.65 37.14
C GLY A 34 -27.64 28.37 36.11
N ASP A 35 -28.82 28.97 36.29
CA ASP A 35 -29.96 28.85 35.38
C ASP A 35 -30.00 29.94 34.27
N HIS A 36 -28.93 30.75 34.13
CA HIS A 36 -28.92 31.86 33.18
C HIS A 36 -28.67 31.39 31.75
N ALA A 37 -29.50 31.87 30.80
CA ALA A 37 -29.34 31.60 29.37
C ALA A 37 -28.23 32.44 28.69
N HIS A 38 -27.70 33.45 29.39
CA HIS A 38 -26.67 34.35 28.87
C HIS A 38 -25.59 34.62 29.91
N ALA A 39 -24.39 34.93 29.44
CA ALA A 39 -23.27 35.37 30.25
C ALA A 39 -22.58 36.57 29.60
N THR A 40 -21.87 37.36 30.39
CA THR A 40 -20.98 38.42 29.89
C THR A 40 -19.55 37.92 29.94
N VAL A 41 -18.82 38.05 28.83
CA VAL A 41 -17.43 37.62 28.70
C VAL A 41 -16.52 38.82 28.50
N HIS A 42 -15.42 38.88 29.25
CA HIS A 42 -14.46 39.99 29.19
C HIS A 42 -13.01 39.47 29.09
N THR A 43 -12.28 39.85 28.05
CA THR A 43 -10.84 39.53 27.92
C THR A 43 -9.99 40.66 28.50
N PRO A 44 -8.70 40.43 28.86
CA PRO A 44 -7.85 41.45 29.48
C PRO A 44 -7.67 42.75 28.69
N ARG A 45 -8.04 42.77 27.40
CA ARG A 45 -7.88 43.91 26.48
C ARG A 45 -9.16 44.25 25.70
N GLY A 46 -10.27 43.56 25.95
CA GLY A 46 -11.51 43.69 25.18
C GLY A 46 -12.64 44.34 25.99
N ALA A 47 -13.66 44.86 25.31
CA ALA A 47 -14.89 45.27 25.97
C ALA A 47 -15.68 44.02 26.43
N PRO A 48 -16.58 44.13 27.43
CA PRO A 48 -17.48 43.04 27.79
C PRO A 48 -18.41 42.71 26.61
N VAL A 49 -18.50 41.43 26.25
CA VAL A 49 -19.33 40.92 25.15
C VAL A 49 -20.42 40.02 25.73
N ARG A 50 -21.66 40.18 25.25
CA ARG A 50 -22.77 39.29 25.63
C ARG A 50 -22.68 37.98 24.84
N CYS A 51 -22.87 36.87 25.56
CA CYS A 51 -22.82 35.53 24.99
C CYS A 51 -24.06 34.71 25.38
N GLU A 52 -24.54 33.92 24.43
CA GLU A 52 -25.60 32.92 24.63
C GLU A 52 -25.00 31.57 25.05
N VAL A 53 -25.65 30.86 25.98
CA VAL A 53 -25.28 29.49 26.34
C VAL A 53 -25.78 28.53 25.27
N VAL A 54 -24.89 28.04 24.42
CA VAL A 54 -25.24 27.14 23.29
C VAL A 54 -25.07 25.66 23.61
N TRP A 55 -24.34 25.34 24.66
CA TRP A 55 -24.22 24.00 25.23
C TRP A 55 -23.83 24.12 26.71
N SER A 56 -24.44 23.32 27.57
CA SER A 56 -24.11 23.27 28.99
C SER A 56 -24.45 21.89 29.54
N ARG A 57 -23.54 21.33 30.33
CA ARG A 57 -23.76 20.09 31.07
C ARG A 57 -23.19 20.19 32.47
N PHE A 58 -24.04 19.89 33.45
CA PHE A 58 -23.69 19.82 34.87
C PHE A 58 -24.23 18.53 35.47
N ASP A 59 -23.38 17.51 35.54
CA ASP A 59 -23.69 16.19 36.08
C ASP A 59 -22.43 15.56 36.71
N ARG A 60 -22.48 14.28 37.10
CA ARG A 60 -21.34 13.58 37.72
C ARG A 60 -20.04 13.69 36.89
N HIS A 61 -20.14 13.70 35.57
CA HIS A 61 -19.01 13.69 34.63
C HIS A 61 -18.83 15.03 33.91
N TYR A 62 -19.79 15.94 33.94
CA TYR A 62 -19.69 17.24 33.27
C TYR A 62 -19.85 18.40 34.23
N ASP A 63 -19.03 19.42 34.07
CA ASP A 63 -19.25 20.76 34.63
C ASP A 63 -18.61 21.77 33.67
N ALA A 64 -19.22 21.88 32.50
CA ALA A 64 -18.70 22.71 31.42
C ALA A 64 -19.82 23.26 30.54
N ALA A 65 -19.58 24.43 29.96
CA ALA A 65 -20.48 25.09 29.04
C ALA A 65 -19.73 25.80 27.91
N LEU A 66 -20.37 25.89 26.75
CA LEU A 66 -19.94 26.68 25.61
C LEU A 66 -20.84 27.89 25.47
N LEU A 67 -20.21 29.04 25.35
CA LEU A 67 -20.83 30.33 25.14
C LEU A 67 -20.54 30.81 23.72
N LEU A 68 -21.57 31.25 23.01
CA LEU A 68 -21.45 31.87 21.69
C LEU A 68 -21.65 33.38 21.84
N ALA A 69 -20.60 34.15 21.55
CA ALA A 69 -20.60 35.59 21.64
C ALA A 69 -21.34 36.24 20.47
N GLU A 70 -22.03 37.36 20.72
CA GLU A 70 -22.70 38.15 19.68
C GLU A 70 -21.70 38.78 18.69
N GLU A 71 -20.49 39.08 19.18
CA GLU A 71 -19.36 39.67 18.43
C GLU A 71 -18.06 38.92 18.75
N ASP A 72 -16.97 39.18 18.00
CA ASP A 72 -15.67 38.56 18.24
C ASP A 72 -15.11 39.00 19.60
N VAL A 73 -14.92 38.04 20.51
CA VAL A 73 -14.33 38.22 21.84
C VAL A 73 -12.81 38.43 21.74
N LEU A 74 -12.19 37.70 20.82
CA LEU A 74 -10.79 37.85 20.46
C LEU A 74 -10.64 37.51 18.96
N PRO A 75 -10.23 38.46 18.11
CA PRO A 75 -9.97 38.16 16.69
C PRO A 75 -8.68 37.33 16.55
N ASP A 76 -8.54 36.63 15.42
CA ASP A 76 -7.32 35.90 15.01
C ASP A 76 -6.81 34.85 16.03
N VAL A 77 -7.74 34.01 16.51
CA VAL A 77 -7.45 32.95 17.48
C VAL A 77 -7.08 31.66 16.77
N GLU A 78 -5.86 31.17 16.96
CA GLU A 78 -5.46 29.86 16.43
C GLU A 78 -6.29 28.73 17.06
N PRO A 79 -6.54 27.61 16.36
CA PRO A 79 -7.24 26.48 16.94
C PRO A 79 -6.50 25.88 18.15
N VAL A 80 -7.25 25.49 19.18
CA VAL A 80 -6.70 24.82 20.37
C VAL A 80 -6.38 23.36 20.06
N ARG A 81 -5.21 22.91 20.48
CA ARG A 81 -4.84 21.48 20.49
C ARG A 81 -5.34 20.81 21.77
N TRP A 82 -5.94 19.64 21.62
CA TRP A 82 -6.60 18.93 22.72
C TRP A 82 -5.72 17.80 23.23
N GLY A 83 -5.40 17.83 24.52
CA GLY A 83 -4.52 16.87 25.17
C GLY A 83 -5.25 15.88 26.06
N THR A 84 -4.61 14.74 26.29
CA THR A 84 -4.91 13.86 27.42
C THR A 84 -3.62 13.29 27.98
N LEU A 85 -3.63 12.88 29.24
CA LEU A 85 -2.55 12.06 29.79
C LEU A 85 -2.90 10.60 29.56
N VAL A 86 -1.91 9.79 29.19
CA VAL A 86 -2.09 8.38 28.87
C VAL A 86 -1.06 7.48 29.52
N THR A 87 -0.21 8.02 30.40
CA THR A 87 0.80 7.26 31.14
C THR A 87 0.51 7.27 32.64
N SER A 88 1.34 6.60 33.44
CA SER A 88 1.27 6.67 34.91
C SER A 88 2.14 7.78 35.50
N GLU A 89 2.86 8.56 34.68
CA GLU A 89 3.77 9.60 35.18
C GLU A 89 3.02 10.92 35.42
N PRO A 90 3.21 11.57 36.58
CA PRO A 90 2.66 12.91 36.81
C PRO A 90 3.16 13.90 35.77
N ALA A 91 2.25 14.72 35.23
CA ALA A 91 2.57 15.73 34.22
C ALA A 91 2.56 17.13 34.82
N GLY A 92 3.58 17.93 34.48
CA GLY A 92 3.62 19.34 34.81
C GLY A 92 2.56 20.13 34.02
N VAL A 93 1.71 20.86 34.74
CA VAL A 93 0.58 21.60 34.16
C VAL A 93 0.60 23.08 34.53
N THR A 94 -0.02 23.89 33.68
CA THR A 94 -0.28 25.31 33.93
C THR A 94 -1.78 25.58 33.86
N LEU A 95 -2.38 25.98 34.98
CA LEU A 95 -3.75 26.49 35.03
C LEU A 95 -3.75 27.98 34.72
N LEU A 96 -4.55 28.40 33.74
CA LEU A 96 -4.72 29.79 33.36
C LEU A 96 -6.18 30.21 33.58
N GLY A 97 -6.40 31.21 34.44
CA GLY A 97 -7.72 31.75 34.71
C GLY A 97 -7.65 33.11 35.40
N PHE A 98 -8.81 33.71 35.66
CA PHE A 98 -8.99 34.92 36.44
C PHE A 98 -9.18 34.56 37.91
N ALA A 99 -8.38 35.16 38.79
CA ALA A 99 -8.49 34.97 40.23
C ALA A 99 -8.51 36.31 40.95
N ALA A 100 -9.16 36.38 42.12
CA ALA A 100 -9.09 37.54 43.00
C ALA A 100 -7.65 37.75 43.52
N GLY A 101 -7.15 38.99 43.46
CA GLY A 101 -5.86 39.40 44.01
C GLY A 101 -5.97 40.24 45.29
N PRO A 102 -4.85 40.57 45.96
CA PRO A 102 -4.86 41.50 47.09
C PRO A 102 -5.46 42.86 46.66
N GLY A 103 -6.53 43.30 47.33
CA GLY A 103 -7.21 44.57 47.06
C GLY A 103 -8.33 44.54 46.01
N ASP A 104 -9.08 43.42 45.88
CA ASP A 104 -10.24 43.25 44.96
C ASP A 104 -9.95 43.39 43.45
N HIS A 105 -8.68 43.42 43.03
CA HIS A 105 -8.32 43.42 41.61
C HIS A 105 -8.36 42.01 41.00
N VAL A 106 -9.32 41.79 40.11
CA VAL A 106 -9.48 40.56 39.31
C VAL A 106 -8.56 40.61 38.09
N GLY A 107 -7.75 39.57 37.86
CA GLY A 107 -6.86 39.51 36.69
C GLY A 107 -6.43 38.10 36.30
N SER A 108 -6.09 37.92 35.02
CA SER A 108 -5.59 36.65 34.48
C SER A 108 -4.22 36.31 35.06
N ARG A 109 -4.10 35.14 35.70
CA ARG A 109 -2.88 34.66 36.36
C ARG A 109 -2.64 33.18 36.02
N PRO A 110 -1.40 32.79 35.65
CA PRO A 110 -1.04 31.39 35.53
C PRO A 110 -0.62 30.80 36.88
N PHE A 111 -1.10 29.61 37.17
CA PHE A 111 -0.73 28.78 38.33
C PHE A 111 -0.07 27.51 37.82
N ARG A 112 1.07 27.14 38.40
CA ARG A 112 1.77 25.89 38.05
C ARG A 112 1.38 24.79 39.02
N GLY A 113 1.32 23.57 38.52
CA GLY A 113 1.04 22.40 39.34
C GLY A 113 1.44 21.12 38.64
N GLU A 114 1.04 20.01 39.24
CA GLU A 114 1.18 18.67 38.70
C GLU A 114 -0.20 18.01 38.62
N LEU A 115 -0.42 17.25 37.55
CA LEU A 115 -1.60 16.42 37.36
C LEU A 115 -1.15 14.97 37.39
N ASP A 116 -1.68 14.19 38.32
CA ASP A 116 -1.46 12.75 38.38
C ASP A 116 -2.56 12.03 37.56
N PRO A 117 -2.22 11.31 36.47
CA PRO A 117 -3.18 10.56 35.68
C PRO A 117 -3.94 9.49 36.47
N LEU A 118 -3.35 8.95 37.55
CA LEU A 118 -3.95 7.89 38.35
C LEU A 118 -5.02 8.41 39.32
N ASP A 119 -4.93 9.68 39.74
CA ASP A 119 -5.98 10.34 40.54
C ASP A 119 -7.28 10.54 39.71
N ALA A 120 -7.22 10.35 38.38
CA ALA A 120 -8.32 10.60 37.45
C ALA A 120 -9.30 9.44 37.23
N VAL A 121 -8.92 8.22 37.61
CA VAL A 121 -9.50 6.97 37.09
C VAL A 121 -10.90 6.67 37.66
N GLU A 122 -11.22 7.07 38.89
CA GLU A 122 -12.47 6.66 39.55
C GLU A 122 -13.69 7.56 39.23
N ARG A 123 -13.49 8.77 38.70
CA ARG A 123 -14.57 9.77 38.55
C ARG A 123 -14.62 10.55 37.23
N ASP A 124 -13.77 10.27 36.24
CA ASP A 124 -13.64 11.09 35.02
C ASP A 124 -13.38 12.58 35.38
N ARG A 125 -12.50 12.80 36.35
CA ARG A 125 -12.14 14.11 36.91
C ARG A 125 -10.64 14.16 37.13
N TYR A 126 -9.97 15.20 36.65
CA TYR A 126 -8.57 15.42 37.01
C TYR A 126 -8.46 16.10 38.36
N VAL A 127 -7.44 15.72 39.13
CA VAL A 127 -7.04 16.40 40.36
C VAL A 127 -5.68 17.04 40.14
N LEU A 128 -5.65 18.36 40.23
CA LEU A 128 -4.46 19.19 40.03
C LEU A 128 -3.86 19.53 41.40
N SER A 129 -2.59 19.21 41.62
CA SER A 129 -1.85 19.65 42.80
C SER A 129 -1.08 20.93 42.45
N LEU A 130 -1.49 22.08 42.97
CA LEU A 130 -0.85 23.36 42.65
C LEU A 130 0.42 23.59 43.48
N ALA A 131 1.47 24.10 42.83
CA ALA A 131 2.72 24.49 43.46
C ALA A 131 2.61 25.94 43.97
N GLY A 132 2.26 26.11 45.26
CA GLY A 132 2.19 27.43 45.91
C GLY A 132 1.28 27.46 47.14
N THR A 133 1.33 28.54 47.90
CA THR A 133 0.37 28.81 48.99
C THR A 133 -0.90 29.43 48.37
N PRO A 134 -2.10 28.92 48.69
CA PRO A 134 -3.35 29.54 48.23
C PRO A 134 -3.43 31.00 48.72
N PRO A 135 -4.06 31.92 47.97
CA PRO A 135 -4.30 33.29 48.42
C PRO A 135 -5.05 33.34 49.76
N GLU A 136 -4.85 34.37 50.61
CA GLU A 136 -5.60 34.50 51.87
C GLU A 136 -7.06 34.93 51.61
N GLY A 137 -8.04 34.23 52.18
CA GLY A 137 -9.46 34.59 52.08
C GLY A 137 -10.44 33.43 52.32
N ALA A 138 -11.75 33.73 52.35
CA ALA A 138 -12.82 32.74 52.57
C ALA A 138 -13.04 31.80 51.35
N SER A 139 -12.65 32.24 50.15
CA SER A 139 -12.64 31.45 48.90
C SER A 139 -11.37 31.79 48.11
N PRO A 140 -10.23 31.13 48.41
CA PRO A 140 -8.90 31.53 47.92
C PRO A 140 -8.74 31.41 46.40
N TRP A 141 -9.63 30.67 45.74
CA TRP A 141 -9.65 30.45 44.29
C TRP A 141 -10.85 31.09 43.58
N ALA A 142 -11.53 32.05 44.24
CA ALA A 142 -12.69 32.73 43.67
C ALA A 142 -12.37 33.30 42.27
N GLY A 143 -13.22 32.93 41.28
CA GLY A 143 -13.07 33.30 39.87
C GLY A 143 -12.39 32.26 38.98
N LEU A 144 -11.68 31.25 39.53
CA LEU A 144 -10.93 30.28 38.71
C LEU A 144 -11.76 29.19 38.05
N SER A 145 -13.02 29.00 38.47
CA SER A 145 -13.94 28.04 37.85
C SER A 145 -14.11 28.34 36.36
N GLY A 146 -13.77 27.38 35.51
CA GLY A 146 -13.71 27.52 34.05
C GLY A 146 -12.31 27.85 33.50
N GLY A 147 -11.28 27.89 34.36
CA GLY A 147 -9.89 28.12 33.98
C GLY A 147 -9.30 26.97 33.16
N ALA A 148 -8.48 27.29 32.17
CA ALA A 148 -7.90 26.31 31.24
C ALA A 148 -6.67 25.63 31.84
N VAL A 149 -6.64 24.29 31.80
CA VAL A 149 -5.52 23.47 32.27
C VAL A 149 -4.68 23.02 31.07
N TRP A 150 -3.44 23.47 31.02
CA TRP A 150 -2.50 23.19 29.94
C TRP A 150 -1.42 22.21 30.39
N CYS A 151 -1.16 21.19 29.59
CA CYS A 151 0.05 20.39 29.69
C CYS A 151 0.89 20.66 28.43
N ARG A 152 2.08 21.23 28.60
CA ARG A 152 2.86 21.81 27.48
C ARG A 152 2.00 22.83 26.71
N ASP A 153 1.68 22.56 25.46
CA ASP A 153 0.85 23.37 24.56
C ASP A 153 -0.53 22.74 24.27
N LEU A 154 -0.92 21.72 25.05
CA LEU A 154 -2.17 20.99 24.89
C LEU A 154 -3.16 21.29 26.01
N LEU A 155 -4.41 21.59 25.65
CA LEU A 155 -5.50 21.78 26.60
C LEU A 155 -5.95 20.40 27.12
N VAL A 156 -5.63 20.09 28.37
CA VAL A 156 -5.96 18.79 28.98
C VAL A 156 -7.25 18.85 29.79
N GLY A 157 -7.73 20.03 30.20
CA GLY A 157 -8.99 20.13 30.92
C GLY A 157 -9.38 21.55 31.33
N VAL A 158 -10.47 21.64 32.09
CA VAL A 158 -11.05 22.89 32.60
C VAL A 158 -11.25 22.76 34.11
N ALA A 159 -10.66 23.65 34.91
CA ALA A 159 -10.79 23.65 36.37
C ALA A 159 -12.21 24.02 36.80
N VAL A 160 -12.76 23.35 37.82
CA VAL A 160 -14.17 23.51 38.20
C VAL A 160 -14.41 23.64 39.70
N ALA A 161 -13.62 22.97 40.55
CA ALA A 161 -13.86 22.99 41.99
C ALA A 161 -12.57 22.89 42.79
N ASP A 162 -12.64 23.30 44.05
CA ASP A 162 -11.60 23.10 45.05
C ASP A 162 -11.96 21.90 45.94
N LEU A 163 -11.00 21.03 46.22
CA LEU A 163 -11.25 19.80 46.99
C LEU A 163 -11.29 20.07 48.50
N PRO A 164 -12.41 19.72 49.19
CA PRO A 164 -12.53 19.92 50.63
C PRO A 164 -11.46 19.15 51.43
N GLY A 165 -10.92 19.77 52.48
CA GLY A 165 -10.00 19.11 53.42
C GLY A 165 -8.51 19.15 53.03
N TRP A 166 -8.16 19.67 51.86
CA TRP A 166 -6.77 19.71 51.35
C TRP A 166 -6.10 21.09 51.43
N ARG A 167 -6.55 21.97 52.34
CA ARG A 167 -6.02 23.34 52.51
C ARG A 167 -5.91 24.10 51.18
N HIS A 168 -6.86 23.89 50.26
CA HIS A 168 -6.93 24.55 48.96
C HIS A 168 -5.75 24.28 48.02
N SER A 169 -4.97 23.20 48.23
CA SER A 169 -3.83 22.87 47.36
C SER A 169 -4.18 21.96 46.18
N ARG A 170 -5.42 21.43 46.15
CA ARG A 170 -5.89 20.50 45.11
C ARG A 170 -7.18 21.01 44.45
N LEU A 171 -7.16 21.13 43.12
CA LEU A 171 -8.32 21.55 42.33
C LEU A 171 -8.82 20.40 41.44
N GLU A 172 -10.14 20.25 41.32
CA GLU A 172 -10.76 19.38 40.33
C GLU A 172 -10.86 20.06 38.97
N ALA A 173 -10.68 19.29 37.89
CA ALA A 173 -10.89 19.72 36.53
C ALA A 173 -11.66 18.68 35.70
N VAL A 174 -12.51 19.15 34.77
CA VAL A 174 -13.16 18.33 33.75
C VAL A 174 -12.12 18.03 32.65
N PRO A 175 -11.79 16.76 32.39
CA PRO A 175 -10.83 16.38 31.36
C PRO A 175 -11.31 16.69 29.94
N ALA A 176 -10.39 17.05 29.06
CA ALA A 176 -10.64 17.27 27.64
C ALA A 176 -11.27 16.05 26.94
N TYR A 177 -10.83 14.83 27.30
CA TYR A 177 -11.41 13.59 26.73
C TYR A 177 -12.90 13.40 27.11
N VAL A 178 -13.35 13.97 28.22
CA VAL A 178 -14.77 13.93 28.62
C VAL A 178 -15.58 14.90 27.77
N LEU A 179 -15.05 16.11 27.55
CA LEU A 179 -15.68 17.12 26.69
C LEU A 179 -15.82 16.61 25.26
N LEU A 180 -14.76 16.04 24.69
CA LEU A 180 -14.76 15.52 23.31
C LEU A 180 -15.58 14.23 23.13
N ALA A 181 -15.95 13.54 24.20
CA ALA A 181 -16.88 12.40 24.09
C ALA A 181 -18.32 12.84 23.77
N ASP A 182 -18.70 14.08 24.08
CA ASP A 182 -20.04 14.62 23.82
C ASP A 182 -20.18 15.04 22.34
N PRO A 183 -21.18 14.52 21.59
CA PRO A 183 -21.36 14.87 20.18
C PRO A 183 -21.76 16.34 19.99
N GLY A 184 -22.59 16.90 20.87
CA GLY A 184 -23.03 18.30 20.76
C GLY A 184 -21.87 19.28 20.95
N PHE A 185 -20.95 18.96 21.87
CA PHE A 185 -19.72 19.72 22.05
C PHE A 185 -18.83 19.70 20.79
N ARG A 186 -18.56 18.51 20.23
CA ARG A 186 -17.74 18.37 19.01
C ARG A 186 -18.35 19.07 17.80
N ASP A 187 -19.66 18.97 17.61
CA ASP A 187 -20.36 19.61 16.50
C ASP A 187 -20.30 21.14 16.58
N LEU A 188 -20.37 21.73 17.78
CA LEU A 188 -20.17 23.17 17.98
C LEU A 188 -18.71 23.57 17.72
N LEU A 189 -17.75 22.79 18.23
CA LEU A 189 -16.34 23.05 18.02
C LEU A 189 -16.03 23.07 16.52
N ARG A 190 -16.36 22.00 15.79
CA ARG A 190 -16.12 21.90 14.34
C ARG A 190 -16.78 23.04 13.56
N ARG A 191 -18.01 23.44 13.91
CA ARG A 191 -18.72 24.53 13.23
C ARG A 191 -18.02 25.88 13.39
N HIS A 192 -17.43 26.16 14.55
CA HIS A 192 -16.85 27.47 14.85
C HIS A 192 -15.33 27.54 14.72
N THR A 193 -14.61 26.42 14.76
CA THR A 193 -13.17 26.35 14.50
C THR A 193 -12.84 25.90 13.07
N GLY A 194 -13.79 25.28 12.37
CA GLY A 194 -13.57 24.64 11.07
C GLY A 194 -12.74 23.37 11.12
N GLN A 195 -12.47 22.82 12.31
CA GLN A 195 -11.59 21.67 12.52
C GLN A 195 -12.23 20.61 13.42
N ASP A 196 -12.07 19.34 13.05
CA ASP A 196 -12.35 18.23 13.94
C ASP A 196 -11.23 18.11 14.99
N ALA A 197 -11.60 17.86 16.24
CA ALA A 197 -10.63 17.71 17.33
C ALA A 197 -10.14 16.25 17.44
N GLN A 198 -8.84 16.11 17.68
CA GLN A 198 -8.18 14.85 17.99
C GLN A 198 -7.57 14.93 19.39
N LEU A 199 -7.60 13.81 20.12
CA LEU A 199 -6.94 13.71 21.43
C LEU A 199 -5.47 13.33 21.25
N GLU A 200 -4.57 14.23 21.66
CA GLU A 200 -3.13 14.03 21.62
C GLU A 200 -2.61 13.64 23.01
N PRO A 201 -1.79 12.59 23.13
CA PRO A 201 -1.07 12.29 24.37
C PRO A 201 -0.07 13.39 24.71
N ALA A 202 -0.30 14.13 25.79
CA ALA A 202 0.52 15.31 26.08
C ALA A 202 1.97 14.95 26.42
N GLU A 203 2.20 13.77 26.98
CA GLU A 203 3.53 13.22 27.26
C GLU A 203 4.34 12.94 25.98
N PHE A 204 3.67 12.72 24.84
CA PHE A 204 4.28 12.36 23.55
C PHE A 204 4.43 13.55 22.59
N ALA A 205 4.11 14.77 23.00
CA ALA A 205 4.12 15.96 22.12
C ALA A 205 5.47 16.22 21.40
N ASP A 206 6.59 15.75 21.95
CA ASP A 206 7.94 15.81 21.39
C ASP A 206 8.31 14.61 20.48
N ARG A 207 7.51 13.54 20.51
CA ARG A 207 7.66 12.31 19.71
C ARG A 207 6.62 12.22 18.58
N ALA A 208 5.59 13.04 18.63
CA ALA A 208 4.43 13.00 17.74
C ALA A 208 4.38 14.21 16.80
N GLN A 209 3.85 14.00 15.60
CA GLN A 209 3.43 15.09 14.74
C GLN A 209 2.16 15.74 15.31
N PRO A 210 2.05 17.08 15.34
CA PRO A 210 0.85 17.76 15.79
C PRO A 210 -0.39 17.32 15.02
N ALA A 211 -1.48 17.11 15.77
CA ALA A 211 -2.79 16.84 15.16
C ALA A 211 -3.32 18.04 14.37
N THR A 212 -2.89 19.27 14.69
CA THR A 212 -3.33 20.49 14.00
C THR A 212 -3.14 20.36 12.48
N PRO A 213 -4.17 20.67 11.69
CA PRO A 213 -4.03 20.74 10.25
C PRO A 213 -2.92 21.69 9.79
N LEU A 214 -2.21 21.30 8.75
CA LEU A 214 -1.22 22.16 8.08
C LEU A 214 -1.95 23.35 7.45
N VAL A 215 -1.52 24.58 7.75
CA VAL A 215 -2.04 25.77 7.07
C VAL A 215 -1.39 25.88 5.69
N PRO A 216 -2.15 25.78 4.58
CA PRO A 216 -1.57 25.79 3.24
C PRO A 216 -1.05 27.18 2.88
N ALA A 217 0.23 27.27 2.51
CA ALA A 217 0.84 28.51 1.99
C ALA A 217 0.95 28.53 0.45
N SER A 218 0.74 27.38 -0.20
CA SER A 218 0.83 27.23 -1.66
C SER A 218 -0.25 26.30 -2.20
N VAL A 219 -0.39 26.26 -3.53
CA VAL A 219 -1.38 25.41 -4.20
C VAL A 219 -1.07 23.92 -4.01
N ALA A 220 0.20 23.53 -3.95
CA ALA A 220 0.58 22.14 -3.69
C ALA A 220 0.19 21.73 -2.26
N LEU A 221 0.37 22.62 -1.27
CA LEU A 221 0.02 22.34 0.12
C LEU A 221 -1.48 22.19 0.36
N LEU A 222 -2.36 22.73 -0.50
CA LEU A 222 -3.80 22.46 -0.44
C LEU A 222 -4.13 20.96 -0.63
N LEU A 223 -3.25 20.22 -1.32
CA LEU A 223 -3.39 18.78 -1.59
C LEU A 223 -2.72 17.91 -0.53
N HIS A 224 -2.00 18.51 0.41
CA HIS A 224 -1.27 17.80 1.44
C HIS A 224 -2.25 17.10 2.41
N PRO A 225 -2.01 15.84 2.83
CA PRO A 225 -2.96 15.10 3.66
C PRO A 225 -3.23 15.76 5.02
N ARG A 226 -2.26 16.45 5.62
CA ARG A 226 -2.43 17.25 6.85
C ARG A 226 -3.20 18.55 6.64
N ALA A 227 -3.29 19.09 5.43
CA ALA A 227 -4.02 20.35 5.20
C ALA A 227 -5.53 20.16 5.32
N GLU A 228 -5.98 18.93 5.08
CA GLU A 228 -7.37 18.54 5.25
C GLU A 228 -8.39 19.34 4.44
N THR A 229 -7.93 20.07 3.42
CA THR A 229 -8.70 21.03 2.63
C THR A 229 -10.00 20.44 2.08
N VAL A 230 -9.92 19.23 1.49
CA VAL A 230 -11.09 18.48 1.02
C VAL A 230 -11.63 17.65 2.19
N ARG A 231 -12.94 17.72 2.44
CA ARG A 231 -13.60 16.86 3.43
C ARG A 231 -13.41 15.37 3.10
N PHE A 232 -13.38 14.52 4.13
CA PHE A 232 -13.25 13.08 3.91
C PHE A 232 -14.53 12.50 3.29
N THR A 233 -14.39 11.74 2.18
CA THR A 233 -15.53 11.16 1.44
C THR A 233 -15.27 9.69 1.10
N GLY A 234 -16.25 8.83 1.33
CA GLY A 234 -16.17 7.39 1.03
C GLY A 234 -15.44 6.56 2.10
N ARG A 235 -15.10 5.31 1.77
CA ARG A 235 -14.34 4.35 2.60
C ARG A 235 -14.93 4.08 3.98
N THR A 236 -16.25 4.15 4.10
CA THR A 236 -16.96 3.94 5.36
C THR A 236 -16.65 2.57 5.96
N GLU A 237 -16.73 1.50 5.16
CA GLU A 237 -16.46 0.12 5.61
C GLU A 237 -15.03 -0.06 6.15
N LEU A 238 -14.02 0.50 5.44
CA LEU A 238 -12.62 0.45 5.89
C LEU A 238 -12.44 1.20 7.22
N LEU A 239 -13.01 2.40 7.35
CA LEU A 239 -12.92 3.17 8.58
C LEU A 239 -13.65 2.49 9.74
N ASP A 240 -14.79 1.85 9.49
CA ASP A 240 -15.54 1.11 10.50
C ASP A 240 -14.76 -0.13 10.96
N ALA A 241 -14.14 -0.85 10.03
CA ALA A 241 -13.26 -1.98 10.34
C ALA A 241 -12.03 -1.56 11.17
N LEU A 242 -11.36 -0.46 10.79
CA LEU A 242 -10.22 0.10 11.53
C LEU A 242 -10.65 0.61 12.92
N THR A 243 -11.81 1.27 13.02
CA THR A 243 -12.35 1.76 14.30
C THR A 243 -12.68 0.58 15.22
N SER A 244 -13.31 -0.46 14.69
CA SER A 244 -13.61 -1.68 15.44
C SER A 244 -12.34 -2.39 15.91
N TRP A 245 -11.33 -2.51 15.04
CA TRP A 245 -10.04 -3.08 15.40
C TRP A 245 -9.34 -2.30 16.52
N CYS A 246 -9.46 -0.97 16.52
CA CYS A 246 -8.90 -0.15 17.59
C CYS A 246 -9.54 -0.41 18.96
N ALA A 247 -10.80 -0.83 18.99
CA ALA A 247 -11.56 -1.12 20.21
C ALA A 247 -11.53 -2.61 20.63
N ASP A 248 -10.98 -3.49 19.79
CA ASP A 248 -11.08 -4.94 19.95
C ASP A 248 -9.99 -5.50 20.89
N GLY A 249 -10.38 -5.80 22.14
CA GLY A 249 -9.56 -6.51 23.13
C GLY A 249 -8.47 -5.69 23.81
N ASP A 250 -7.84 -6.29 24.81
CA ASP A 250 -6.74 -5.69 25.58
C ASP A 250 -5.36 -5.99 24.96
N GLY A 251 -4.33 -5.23 25.34
CA GLY A 251 -2.95 -5.45 24.90
C GLY A 251 -2.55 -4.76 23.59
N VAL A 252 -1.38 -5.13 23.07
CA VAL A 252 -0.76 -4.56 21.86
C VAL A 252 -1.23 -5.33 20.61
N ARG A 253 -1.68 -4.62 19.57
CA ARG A 253 -1.97 -5.22 18.26
C ARG A 253 -1.42 -4.38 17.13
N LEU A 254 -0.95 -5.05 16.08
CA LEU A 254 -0.38 -4.44 14.88
C LEU A 254 -1.36 -4.51 13.70
N ALA A 255 -1.31 -3.47 12.87
CA ALA A 255 -2.01 -3.41 11.60
C ALA A 255 -1.11 -2.81 10.51
N LEU A 256 -1.32 -3.24 9.27
CA LEU A 256 -0.68 -2.68 8.09
C LEU A 256 -1.74 -2.18 7.09
N LEU A 257 -1.58 -0.95 6.61
CA LEU A 257 -2.38 -0.36 5.53
C LEU A 257 -1.50 -0.08 4.30
N THR A 258 -1.75 -0.78 3.20
CA THR A 258 -1.02 -0.62 1.93
C THR A 258 -1.82 0.08 0.83
N GLY A 259 -1.17 0.51 -0.25
CA GLY A 259 -1.84 1.12 -1.41
C GLY A 259 -0.95 2.06 -2.21
N ALA A 260 -1.33 2.36 -3.44
CA ALA A 260 -0.54 3.20 -4.35
C ALA A 260 -0.28 4.63 -3.79
N GLY A 261 0.73 5.30 -4.36
CA GLY A 261 0.95 6.74 -4.11
C GLY A 261 -0.30 7.55 -4.50
N GLY A 262 -0.70 8.51 -3.67
CA GLY A 262 -1.93 9.30 -3.92
C GLY A 262 -3.25 8.58 -3.61
N ALA A 263 -3.22 7.32 -3.14
CA ALA A 263 -4.44 6.59 -2.77
C ALA A 263 -5.16 7.17 -1.53
N GLY A 264 -4.51 7.99 -0.71
CA GLY A 264 -5.12 8.64 0.47
C GLY A 264 -4.95 7.89 1.80
N LYS A 265 -3.96 7.01 1.92
CA LYS A 265 -3.66 6.25 3.15
C LYS A 265 -3.42 7.14 4.37
N SER A 266 -2.55 8.14 4.25
CA SER A 266 -2.26 9.10 5.33
C SER A 266 -3.51 9.87 5.76
N ARG A 267 -4.42 10.16 4.81
CA ARG A 267 -5.69 10.82 5.13
C ARG A 267 -6.67 9.89 5.85
N VAL A 268 -6.69 8.59 5.53
CA VAL A 268 -7.47 7.58 6.28
C VAL A 268 -7.04 7.53 7.75
N ALA A 269 -5.74 7.56 8.02
CA ALA A 269 -5.24 7.50 9.40
C ALA A 269 -5.60 8.75 10.22
N ARG A 270 -5.64 9.93 9.59
CA ARG A 270 -6.11 11.17 10.24
C ARG A 270 -7.60 11.13 10.53
N GLU A 271 -8.40 10.71 9.55
CA GLU A 271 -9.84 10.54 9.72
C GLU A 271 -10.18 9.51 10.82
N LEU A 272 -9.44 8.40 10.87
CA LEU A 272 -9.53 7.44 11.97
C LEU A 272 -9.27 8.12 13.32
N GLY A 273 -8.27 9.00 13.40
CA GLY A 273 -7.97 9.77 14.60
C GLY A 273 -9.12 10.65 15.09
N HIS A 274 -9.83 11.33 14.18
CA HIS A 274 -11.03 12.10 14.52
C HIS A 274 -12.16 11.22 15.07
N ARG A 275 -12.38 10.03 14.49
CA ARG A 275 -13.39 9.07 14.98
C ARG A 275 -13.05 8.49 16.36
N LEU A 276 -11.76 8.33 16.64
CA LEU A 276 -11.25 7.80 17.90
C LEU A 276 -11.37 8.77 19.08
N ALA A 277 -11.38 10.09 18.82
CA ALA A 277 -11.61 11.09 19.87
C ALA A 277 -12.95 10.88 20.60
N ALA A 278 -14.01 10.52 19.87
CA ALA A 278 -15.32 10.20 20.45
C ALA A 278 -15.30 8.96 21.36
N ARG A 279 -14.30 8.10 21.23
CA ARG A 279 -14.07 6.91 22.06
C ARG A 279 -13.03 7.12 23.15
N ARG A 280 -12.55 8.36 23.36
CA ARG A 280 -11.49 8.71 24.33
C ARG A 280 -10.15 8.03 24.02
N HIS A 281 -9.93 7.60 22.79
CA HIS A 281 -8.66 7.02 22.37
C HIS A 281 -7.74 8.15 21.91
N ALA A 282 -6.53 8.17 22.45
CA ALA A 282 -5.53 9.14 22.04
C ALA A 282 -4.71 8.61 20.86
N VAL A 283 -4.17 9.52 20.04
CA VAL A 283 -3.45 9.14 18.82
C VAL A 283 -2.08 9.79 18.76
N VAL A 284 -1.08 8.98 18.42
CA VAL A 284 0.32 9.38 18.23
C VAL A 284 0.70 9.17 16.78
N HIS A 285 0.77 10.23 15.99
CA HIS A 285 1.41 10.18 14.67
C HIS A 285 2.92 10.24 14.86
N LEU A 286 3.62 9.10 14.86
CA LEU A 286 5.03 9.04 15.27
C LEU A 286 5.93 9.86 14.32
N ALA A 287 6.64 10.85 14.87
CA ALA A 287 7.56 11.72 14.15
C ALA A 287 8.79 10.96 13.63
N ARG A 288 9.36 11.36 12.48
CA ARG A 288 10.35 10.55 11.77
C ARG A 288 11.65 10.33 12.53
N GLY A 289 12.13 11.32 13.27
CA GLY A 289 13.32 11.16 14.10
C GLY A 289 13.04 10.98 15.60
N ALA A 290 11.79 10.70 15.98
CA ALA A 290 11.49 10.30 17.35
C ALA A 290 12.14 8.95 17.67
N VAL A 291 12.85 8.84 18.79
CA VAL A 291 13.38 7.56 19.26
C VAL A 291 12.31 6.91 20.16
N PRO A 292 11.80 5.70 19.81
CA PRO A 292 10.87 4.98 20.69
C PRO A 292 11.54 4.62 22.01
N ASP A 293 10.85 4.84 23.12
CA ASP A 293 11.37 4.64 24.47
C ASP A 293 10.30 4.10 25.44
N GLY A 294 10.69 3.86 26.69
CA GLY A 294 9.84 3.21 27.70
C GLY A 294 8.48 3.87 27.95
N LEU A 295 8.30 5.15 27.56
CA LEU A 295 7.05 5.87 27.70
C LEU A 295 5.89 5.18 26.94
N PHE A 296 6.17 4.58 25.78
CA PHE A 296 5.17 3.81 25.02
C PHE A 296 4.68 2.58 25.80
N ALA A 297 5.57 1.93 26.55
CA ALA A 297 5.21 0.78 27.39
C ALA A 297 4.46 1.20 28.66
N ALA A 298 4.69 2.42 29.17
CA ALA A 298 4.06 2.96 30.38
C ALA A 298 2.62 3.47 30.18
N THR A 299 2.02 3.24 29.02
CA THR A 299 0.67 3.70 28.71
C THR A 299 -0.42 3.02 29.57
N THR A 300 -1.30 3.81 30.16
CA THR A 300 -2.41 3.45 31.05
C THR A 300 -3.79 3.75 30.46
N ALA A 301 -3.87 4.41 29.29
CA ALA A 301 -5.11 4.61 28.52
C ALA A 301 -5.00 4.08 27.08
N PRO A 302 -6.12 3.89 26.35
CA PRO A 302 -6.08 3.43 24.97
C PRO A 302 -5.36 4.40 24.01
N VAL A 303 -4.36 3.89 23.27
CA VAL A 303 -3.53 4.67 22.34
C VAL A 303 -3.44 4.01 20.98
N LEU A 304 -3.65 4.77 19.91
CA LEU A 304 -3.27 4.41 18.54
C LEU A 304 -1.96 5.11 18.15
N VAL A 305 -0.93 4.34 17.87
CA VAL A 305 0.32 4.82 17.26
C VAL A 305 0.25 4.62 15.75
N VAL A 306 0.42 5.69 14.98
CA VAL A 306 0.46 5.66 13.51
C VAL A 306 1.90 5.88 13.06
N VAL A 307 2.43 4.94 12.28
CA VAL A 307 3.75 5.07 11.65
C VAL A 307 3.54 5.18 10.14
N ASP A 308 3.60 6.42 9.62
CA ASP A 308 3.51 6.67 8.18
C ASP A 308 4.86 6.47 7.49
N TYR A 309 4.81 5.98 6.26
CA TYR A 309 5.96 5.49 5.49
C TYR A 309 6.80 4.46 6.27
N ALA A 310 6.13 3.45 6.83
CA ALA A 310 6.76 2.42 7.66
C ALA A 310 7.86 1.67 6.89
N GLU A 311 7.73 1.53 5.57
CA GLU A 311 8.73 0.88 4.71
C GLU A 311 10.09 1.56 4.69
N SER A 312 10.16 2.85 5.00
CA SER A 312 11.42 3.60 5.10
C SER A 312 11.87 3.80 6.54
N ARG A 313 11.21 3.15 7.51
CA ARG A 313 11.37 3.40 8.96
C ARG A 313 11.44 2.09 9.75
N VAL A 314 12.01 1.06 9.16
CA VAL A 314 12.06 -0.30 9.74
C VAL A 314 12.72 -0.33 11.10
N GLU A 315 13.92 0.26 11.23
CA GLU A 315 14.66 0.30 12.50
C GLU A 315 13.86 0.97 13.62
N GLN A 316 13.26 2.13 13.31
CA GLN A 316 12.41 2.85 14.27
C GLN A 316 11.16 2.04 14.62
N THR A 317 10.55 1.37 13.64
CA THR A 317 9.36 0.55 13.87
C THR A 317 9.71 -0.68 14.72
N GLY A 318 10.84 -1.33 14.46
CA GLY A 318 11.34 -2.46 15.25
C GLY A 318 11.62 -2.04 16.69
N ALA A 319 12.34 -0.93 16.90
CA ALA A 319 12.58 -0.38 18.24
C ALA A 319 11.28 -0.08 19.00
N LEU A 320 10.25 0.44 18.31
CA LEU A 320 8.93 0.64 18.90
C LEU A 320 8.29 -0.70 19.32
N LEU A 321 8.29 -1.70 18.43
CA LEU A 321 7.70 -3.01 18.75
C LEU A 321 8.43 -3.70 19.90
N ASP A 322 9.76 -3.61 19.98
CA ASP A 322 10.56 -4.17 21.08
C ASP A 322 10.24 -3.53 22.44
N VAL A 323 10.01 -2.21 22.45
CA VAL A 323 9.54 -1.52 23.66
C VAL A 323 8.15 -2.03 24.05
N LEU A 324 7.24 -2.14 23.08
CA LEU A 324 5.85 -2.53 23.32
C LEU A 324 5.71 -4.01 23.70
N ALA A 325 6.59 -4.87 23.22
CA ALA A 325 6.66 -6.29 23.56
C ALA A 325 6.89 -6.55 25.04
N ARG A 326 7.70 -5.70 25.69
CA ARG A 326 8.03 -5.80 27.11
C ARG A 326 6.96 -5.23 28.03
N ARG A 327 5.86 -4.72 27.45
CA ARG A 327 4.74 -4.14 28.19
C ARG A 327 3.91 -5.24 28.86
N ARG A 328 3.45 -4.99 30.08
CA ARG A 328 2.47 -5.86 30.73
C ARG A 328 1.10 -5.74 30.05
N PRO A 329 0.38 -6.85 29.84
CA PRO A 329 -0.99 -6.79 29.34
C PRO A 329 -1.85 -5.85 30.19
N GLY A 330 -2.66 -5.05 29.52
CA GLY A 330 -3.45 -3.98 30.11
C GLY A 330 -4.24 -3.26 29.02
N VAL A 331 -4.38 -1.94 29.11
CA VAL A 331 -5.16 -1.17 28.13
C VAL A 331 -4.72 -1.37 26.68
N ALA A 332 -5.69 -1.23 25.77
CA ALA A 332 -5.51 -1.38 24.34
C ALA A 332 -4.46 -0.42 23.77
N LEU A 333 -3.39 -0.96 23.19
CA LEU A 333 -2.44 -0.19 22.38
C LEU A 333 -2.45 -0.75 20.96
N ARG A 334 -2.56 0.14 19.98
CA ARG A 334 -2.71 -0.20 18.57
C ARG A 334 -1.59 0.45 17.79
N VAL A 335 -0.95 -0.29 16.90
CA VAL A 335 0.07 0.24 16.01
C VAL A 335 -0.42 0.08 14.58
N LEU A 336 -0.65 1.17 13.88
CA LEU A 336 -1.02 1.19 12.46
C LEU A 336 0.19 1.62 11.63
N LEU A 337 0.73 0.67 10.88
CA LEU A 337 1.80 0.90 9.92
C LEU A 337 1.18 1.25 8.57
N ILE A 338 1.64 2.32 7.93
CA ILE A 338 1.20 2.72 6.60
C ILE A 338 2.36 2.58 5.65
N ALA A 339 2.14 1.87 4.54
CA ALA A 339 3.16 1.69 3.51
C ALA A 339 2.57 1.69 2.11
N ARG A 340 3.41 1.78 1.07
CA ARG A 340 2.96 1.59 -0.31
C ARG A 340 2.64 0.12 -0.59
N ALA A 341 3.47 -0.80 -0.09
CA ALA A 341 3.32 -2.24 -0.20
C ALA A 341 3.97 -2.96 0.99
N ARG A 342 3.59 -4.22 1.23
CA ARG A 342 4.06 -5.07 2.34
C ARG A 342 5.48 -5.64 2.14
N GLY A 343 6.25 -5.18 1.14
CA GLY A 343 7.54 -5.79 0.74
C GLY A 343 8.63 -5.89 1.82
N ARG A 344 9.87 -6.15 1.43
CA ARG A 344 11.00 -6.63 2.25
C ARG A 344 11.13 -6.10 3.68
N TRP A 345 10.85 -4.82 3.85
CA TRP A 345 10.87 -4.12 5.12
C TRP A 345 10.00 -4.80 6.21
N TRP A 346 8.93 -5.51 5.83
CA TRP A 346 8.05 -6.23 6.77
C TRP A 346 8.74 -7.46 7.39
N ASP A 347 9.53 -8.19 6.61
CA ASP A 347 10.31 -9.31 7.13
C ASP A 347 11.52 -8.84 7.92
N GLU A 348 12.16 -7.73 7.50
CA GLU A 348 13.20 -7.07 8.29
C GLU A 348 12.65 -6.65 9.67
N LEU A 349 11.40 -6.17 9.72
CA LEU A 349 10.71 -5.87 10.96
C LEU A 349 10.45 -7.13 11.81
N ARG A 350 10.03 -8.25 11.21
CA ARG A 350 9.88 -9.55 11.90
C ARG A 350 11.23 -10.08 12.42
N ALA A 351 12.31 -9.84 11.68
CA ALA A 351 13.65 -10.28 12.05
C ALA A 351 14.29 -9.44 13.17
N ALA A 352 13.67 -8.31 13.56
CA ALA A 352 14.19 -7.44 14.60
C ALA A 352 14.24 -8.12 15.99
N GLY A 353 13.32 -9.06 16.26
CA GLY A 353 13.25 -9.81 17.52
C GLY A 353 12.03 -10.74 17.59
N PRO A 354 12.04 -11.76 18.46
CA PRO A 354 10.96 -12.76 18.53
C PRO A 354 9.60 -12.15 18.89
N GLU A 355 9.55 -11.11 19.70
CA GLU A 355 8.30 -10.46 20.07
C GLU A 355 7.78 -9.51 18.97
N ALA A 356 8.66 -8.83 18.25
CA ALA A 356 8.30 -8.07 17.05
C ALA A 356 7.76 -9.01 15.95
N ALA A 357 8.35 -10.20 15.81
CA ALA A 357 7.90 -11.25 14.91
C ALA A 357 6.46 -11.68 15.21
N ASP A 358 6.15 -11.97 16.49
CA ASP A 358 4.81 -12.40 16.92
C ASP A 358 3.74 -11.33 16.66
N LEU A 359 4.04 -10.06 16.98
CA LEU A 359 3.13 -8.95 16.69
C LEU A 359 2.90 -8.75 15.18
N ALA A 360 3.95 -8.91 14.37
CA ALA A 360 3.87 -8.75 12.93
C ALA A 360 3.24 -9.96 12.21
N GLU A 361 3.36 -11.16 12.77
CA GLU A 361 2.70 -12.37 12.27
C GLU A 361 1.19 -12.30 12.50
N ASN A 362 0.77 -11.80 13.65
CA ASN A 362 -0.65 -11.62 14.00
C ASN A 362 -1.25 -10.29 13.50
N ALA A 363 -0.53 -9.53 12.67
CA ALA A 363 -0.95 -8.22 12.20
C ALA A 363 -2.10 -8.31 11.19
N ARG A 364 -3.13 -7.47 11.36
CA ARG A 364 -4.17 -7.30 10.33
C ARG A 364 -3.64 -6.51 9.14
N HIS A 365 -4.08 -6.84 7.93
CA HIS A 365 -3.65 -6.15 6.71
C HIS A 365 -4.85 -5.64 5.91
N TRP A 366 -4.77 -4.40 5.47
CA TRP A 366 -5.72 -3.76 4.55
C TRP A 366 -4.97 -3.15 3.37
N SER A 367 -5.59 -3.16 2.19
CA SER A 367 -5.01 -2.57 0.99
C SER A 367 -6.00 -1.65 0.28
N ILE A 368 -5.53 -0.48 -0.16
CA ILE A 368 -6.27 0.47 -0.98
C ILE A 368 -5.84 0.30 -2.44
N THR A 369 -6.70 -0.29 -3.26
CA THR A 369 -6.40 -0.67 -4.65
C THR A 369 -6.50 0.50 -5.65
N GLY A 370 -7.27 1.53 -5.34
CA GLY A 370 -7.50 2.67 -6.23
C GLY A 370 -8.74 3.50 -5.87
N THR A 371 -9.32 4.19 -6.86
CA THR A 371 -10.57 4.96 -6.69
C THR A 371 -11.80 4.07 -6.50
N GLU A 372 -11.75 2.83 -6.95
CA GLU A 372 -12.80 1.82 -6.74
C GLU A 372 -13.07 1.54 -5.25
N SER A 373 -12.03 1.61 -4.41
CA SER A 373 -12.15 1.44 -2.96
C SER A 373 -12.90 2.56 -2.24
N LEU A 374 -13.27 3.65 -2.93
CA LEU A 374 -13.97 4.78 -2.31
C LEU A 374 -15.39 4.44 -1.89
N GLY A 375 -16.08 3.54 -2.59
CA GLY A 375 -17.51 3.28 -2.37
C GLY A 375 -18.41 4.49 -2.73
N VAL A 376 -17.88 5.48 -3.46
CA VAL A 376 -18.62 6.63 -4.02
C VAL A 376 -18.21 6.87 -5.47
N ASP A 377 -19.08 7.48 -6.27
CA ASP A 377 -18.77 7.82 -7.66
C ASP A 377 -17.63 8.86 -7.73
N ALA A 378 -16.68 8.64 -8.62
CA ALA A 378 -15.51 9.51 -8.77
C ALA A 378 -15.89 10.95 -9.17
N ARG A 379 -17.01 11.17 -9.87
CA ARG A 379 -17.54 12.50 -10.21
C ARG A 379 -18.08 13.21 -8.98
N ASP A 380 -18.72 12.48 -8.07
CA ASP A 380 -19.23 13.05 -6.83
C ASP A 380 -18.07 13.48 -5.93
N ALA A 381 -17.02 12.65 -5.86
CA ALA A 381 -15.77 13.00 -5.20
C ALA A 381 -15.10 14.23 -5.85
N PHE A 382 -15.10 14.31 -7.19
CA PHE A 382 -14.58 15.48 -7.91
C PHE A 382 -15.35 16.77 -7.58
N ARG A 383 -16.68 16.74 -7.65
CA ARG A 383 -17.53 17.92 -7.32
C ARG A 383 -17.31 18.38 -5.88
N THR A 384 -17.25 17.43 -4.94
CA THR A 384 -16.95 17.72 -3.54
C THR A 384 -15.58 18.38 -3.38
N ALA A 385 -14.56 17.87 -4.09
CA ALA A 385 -13.23 18.45 -4.08
C ALA A 385 -13.21 19.87 -4.66
N VAL A 386 -13.94 20.15 -5.75
CA VAL A 386 -14.06 21.50 -6.33
C VAL A 386 -14.64 22.49 -5.31
N GLU A 387 -15.72 22.13 -4.64
CA GLU A 387 -16.36 22.99 -3.63
C GLU A 387 -15.42 23.34 -2.48
N ASP A 388 -14.68 22.35 -1.98
CA ASP A 388 -13.81 22.50 -0.82
C ASP A 388 -12.50 23.23 -1.17
N LEU A 389 -11.90 22.87 -2.30
CA LEU A 389 -10.68 23.51 -2.80
C LEU A 389 -10.93 24.95 -3.23
N ALA A 390 -12.13 25.33 -3.67
CA ALA A 390 -12.47 26.72 -3.97
C ALA A 390 -12.27 27.63 -2.75
N ARG A 391 -12.63 27.17 -1.55
CA ARG A 391 -12.38 27.91 -0.30
C ARG A 391 -10.89 28.02 -0.01
N GLY A 392 -10.13 26.95 -0.20
CA GLY A 392 -8.68 26.94 -0.05
C GLY A 392 -7.97 27.90 -1.03
N VAL A 393 -8.39 27.93 -2.29
CA VAL A 393 -7.86 28.84 -3.31
C VAL A 393 -8.14 30.31 -2.92
N ALA A 394 -9.36 30.61 -2.45
CA ALA A 394 -9.70 31.94 -1.96
C ALA A 394 -8.85 32.35 -0.74
N ALA A 395 -8.57 31.41 0.18
CA ALA A 395 -7.73 31.66 1.35
C ALA A 395 -6.27 31.99 1.00
N LEU A 396 -5.77 31.48 -0.14
CA LEU A 396 -4.47 31.86 -0.71
C LEU A 396 -4.48 33.23 -1.42
N GLY A 397 -5.62 33.94 -1.44
CA GLY A 397 -5.79 35.21 -2.16
C GLY A 397 -5.84 35.06 -3.68
N LEU A 398 -6.07 33.85 -4.19
CA LEU A 398 -6.16 33.58 -5.63
C LEU A 398 -7.62 33.75 -6.12
N PRO A 399 -7.82 34.20 -7.37
CA PRO A 399 -9.16 34.37 -7.92
C PRO A 399 -9.86 33.03 -8.10
N VAL A 400 -11.09 32.91 -7.58
CA VAL A 400 -11.93 31.72 -7.75
C VAL A 400 -12.94 31.96 -8.87
N PRO A 401 -12.98 31.13 -9.92
CA PRO A 401 -13.92 31.31 -11.03
C PRO A 401 -15.35 30.97 -10.60
N ALA A 402 -16.33 31.64 -11.20
CA ALA A 402 -17.75 31.36 -10.94
C ALA A 402 -18.20 29.95 -11.40
N ARG A 403 -17.47 29.33 -12.32
CA ARG A 403 -17.67 27.96 -12.79
C ARG A 403 -16.32 27.26 -12.91
N ALA A 404 -16.20 26.08 -12.33
CA ALA A 404 -15.04 25.22 -12.52
C ALA A 404 -14.98 24.67 -13.95
N GLY A 405 -13.78 24.29 -14.38
CA GLY A 405 -13.56 23.61 -15.65
C GLY A 405 -14.22 22.22 -15.73
N ALA A 406 -14.15 21.59 -16.90
CA ALA A 406 -14.73 20.28 -17.13
C ALA A 406 -14.04 19.17 -16.32
N GLU A 407 -14.78 18.10 -16.04
CA GLU A 407 -14.26 16.87 -15.42
C GLU A 407 -13.11 16.26 -16.26
N PRO A 408 -12.17 15.54 -15.61
CA PRO A 408 -11.09 14.89 -16.33
C PRO A 408 -11.63 13.90 -17.38
N ALA A 409 -11.10 13.99 -18.61
CA ALA A 409 -11.53 13.16 -19.74
C ALA A 409 -11.21 11.66 -19.57
N ARG A 410 -10.28 11.31 -18.67
CA ARG A 410 -9.92 9.93 -18.32
C ARG A 410 -10.28 9.66 -16.87
N PRO A 411 -10.77 8.44 -16.55
CA PRO A 411 -11.08 8.07 -15.18
C PRO A 411 -9.80 8.11 -14.32
N PRO A 412 -9.78 8.87 -13.22
CA PRO A 412 -8.63 8.96 -12.33
C PRO A 412 -8.43 7.65 -11.57
N ARG A 413 -7.16 7.25 -11.39
CA ARG A 413 -6.75 6.01 -10.73
C ARG A 413 -6.57 6.18 -9.23
N THR A 414 -6.38 7.42 -8.77
CA THR A 414 -6.17 7.75 -7.36
C THR A 414 -7.00 8.94 -6.93
N VAL A 415 -7.27 9.05 -5.62
CA VAL A 415 -7.97 10.19 -5.02
C VAL A 415 -7.19 11.48 -5.25
N LEU A 416 -5.86 11.42 -5.18
CA LEU A 416 -5.03 12.59 -5.45
C LEU A 416 -5.16 13.07 -6.90
N GLU A 417 -5.32 12.19 -7.89
CA GLU A 417 -5.58 12.59 -9.27
C GLU A 417 -6.91 13.34 -9.42
N ILE A 418 -7.95 12.92 -8.68
CA ILE A 418 -9.23 13.65 -8.59
C ILE A 418 -8.99 15.06 -8.03
N HIS A 419 -8.27 15.18 -6.91
CA HIS A 419 -8.04 16.46 -6.25
C HIS A 419 -7.15 17.39 -7.09
N MET A 420 -6.11 16.86 -7.75
CA MET A 420 -5.28 17.64 -8.67
C MET A 420 -6.10 18.18 -9.84
N ALA A 421 -6.98 17.35 -10.44
CA ALA A 421 -7.86 17.78 -11.52
C ALA A 421 -8.85 18.85 -11.04
N ALA A 422 -9.46 18.66 -9.86
CA ALA A 422 -10.38 19.62 -9.28
C ALA A 422 -9.69 20.97 -9.02
N LEU A 423 -8.50 20.97 -8.41
CA LEU A 423 -7.72 22.18 -8.16
C LEU A 423 -7.30 22.87 -9.46
N ALA A 424 -6.82 22.11 -10.45
CA ALA A 424 -6.47 22.65 -11.76
C ALA A 424 -7.69 23.27 -12.47
N SER A 425 -8.88 22.68 -12.32
CA SER A 425 -10.12 23.20 -12.91
C SER A 425 -10.56 24.55 -12.32
N LEU A 426 -10.13 24.86 -11.09
CA LEU A 426 -10.37 26.15 -10.42
C LEU A 426 -9.31 27.19 -10.83
N LEU A 427 -8.06 26.77 -10.96
CA LEU A 427 -6.94 27.67 -11.27
C LEU A 427 -6.88 28.05 -12.76
N ALA A 428 -7.27 27.14 -13.66
CA ALA A 428 -7.25 27.37 -15.10
C ALA A 428 -8.39 26.61 -15.83
N PRO A 429 -9.65 27.07 -15.73
CA PRO A 429 -10.84 26.37 -16.25
C PRO A 429 -10.84 26.07 -17.76
N SER A 430 -10.05 26.82 -18.54
CA SER A 430 -9.98 26.74 -20.01
C SER A 430 -8.69 26.09 -20.52
N ALA A 431 -7.80 25.63 -19.63
CA ALA A 431 -6.53 25.03 -20.03
C ALA A 431 -6.72 23.55 -20.41
N GLY A 432 -6.37 23.19 -21.65
CA GLY A 432 -6.30 21.79 -22.10
C GLY A 432 -5.00 21.07 -21.69
N THR A 433 -4.25 21.61 -20.71
CA THR A 433 -2.96 21.08 -20.24
C THR A 433 -3.16 20.07 -19.11
N ALA A 434 -2.14 19.27 -18.81
CA ALA A 434 -2.21 18.34 -17.67
C ALA A 434 -2.43 19.13 -16.36
N ALA A 435 -3.18 18.54 -15.42
CA ALA A 435 -3.51 19.18 -14.14
C ALA A 435 -2.22 19.59 -13.40
N GLN A 436 -1.23 18.71 -13.40
CA GLN A 436 0.08 18.93 -12.78
C GLN A 436 0.80 20.15 -13.34
N ASP A 437 0.77 20.39 -14.64
CA ASP A 437 1.41 21.58 -15.26
C ASP A 437 0.78 22.87 -14.74
N THR A 438 -0.55 22.89 -14.61
CA THR A 438 -1.26 24.02 -14.02
C THR A 438 -0.81 24.25 -12.58
N LEU A 439 -0.78 23.20 -11.76
CA LEU A 439 -0.35 23.31 -10.37
C LEU A 439 1.10 23.80 -10.26
N LEU A 440 2.03 23.25 -11.04
CA LEU A 440 3.44 23.63 -11.03
C LEU A 440 3.71 25.04 -11.54
N ARG A 441 2.85 25.61 -12.40
CA ARG A 441 2.92 27.03 -12.78
C ARG A 441 2.58 27.95 -11.61
N HIS A 442 1.55 27.61 -10.85
CA HIS A 442 1.18 28.36 -9.64
C HIS A 442 2.24 28.17 -8.53
N GLU A 443 2.77 26.97 -8.38
CA GLU A 443 3.87 26.69 -7.44
C GLU A 443 5.13 27.49 -7.81
N ALA A 444 5.46 27.61 -9.09
CA ALA A 444 6.57 28.46 -9.55
C ALA A 444 6.32 29.96 -9.33
N ALA A 445 5.07 30.42 -9.37
CA ALA A 445 4.74 31.78 -8.96
C ALA A 445 4.95 32.00 -7.45
N TYR A 446 4.59 31.00 -6.63
CA TYR A 446 4.86 31.01 -5.19
C TYR A 446 6.37 31.05 -4.90
N TRP A 447 7.18 30.23 -5.58
CA TRP A 447 8.64 30.25 -5.45
C TRP A 447 9.23 31.64 -5.71
N ARG A 448 8.79 32.31 -6.79
CA ARG A 448 9.22 33.67 -7.13
C ARG A 448 8.80 34.70 -6.10
N SER A 449 7.63 34.55 -5.50
CA SER A 449 7.17 35.43 -4.42
C SER A 449 8.01 35.23 -3.15
N ALA A 450 8.31 33.98 -2.80
CA ALA A 450 9.10 33.63 -1.61
C ALA A 450 10.60 33.95 -1.76
N SER A 451 11.09 34.24 -2.97
CA SER A 451 12.50 34.53 -3.25
C SER A 451 12.77 36.02 -3.55
N GLN A 452 11.85 36.93 -3.19
CA GLN A 452 11.97 38.38 -3.48
C GLN A 452 13.05 39.09 -2.63
N GLU A 453 13.46 38.50 -1.50
CA GLU A 453 14.44 39.09 -0.62
C GLU A 453 15.88 38.79 -1.04
N ALA A 454 16.83 39.66 -0.67
CA ALA A 454 18.25 39.41 -0.88
C ALA A 454 18.75 38.26 0.01
N PRO A 455 19.61 37.36 -0.50
CA PRO A 455 20.27 37.39 -1.80
C PRO A 455 19.54 36.63 -2.93
N LEU A 456 18.33 36.12 -2.69
CA LEU A 456 17.61 35.21 -3.60
C LEU A 456 16.96 35.89 -4.80
N HIS A 457 16.65 37.19 -4.72
CA HIS A 457 16.04 37.96 -5.82
C HIS A 457 16.87 37.98 -7.12
N LEU A 458 18.16 37.63 -7.03
CA LEU A 458 19.07 37.52 -8.17
C LEU A 458 18.90 36.20 -8.94
N LEU A 459 18.18 35.22 -8.39
CA LEU A 459 17.96 33.91 -9.00
C LEU A 459 16.74 33.96 -9.93
N GLY A 460 16.92 33.46 -11.15
CA GLY A 460 15.80 33.24 -12.08
C GLY A 460 14.97 32.00 -11.70
N GLU A 461 13.75 31.93 -12.23
CA GLU A 461 12.82 30.81 -12.00
C GLU A 461 13.46 29.43 -12.29
N ALA A 462 14.29 29.33 -13.32
CA ALA A 462 14.99 28.09 -13.66
C ALA A 462 15.95 27.63 -12.55
N ALA A 463 16.64 28.54 -11.86
CA ALA A 463 17.55 28.20 -10.76
C ALA A 463 16.76 27.72 -9.53
N LEU A 464 15.67 28.42 -9.19
CA LEU A 464 14.77 28.04 -8.10
C LEU A 464 14.14 26.66 -8.37
N ARG A 465 13.62 26.44 -9.58
CA ARG A 465 13.04 25.15 -9.98
C ARG A 465 14.06 24.02 -9.93
N ASN A 466 15.30 24.27 -10.37
CA ASN A 466 16.38 23.27 -10.28
C ASN A 466 16.67 22.90 -8.82
N ALA A 467 16.69 23.87 -7.90
CA ALA A 467 16.88 23.60 -6.47
C ALA A 467 15.75 22.73 -5.89
N VAL A 468 14.48 23.04 -6.22
CA VAL A 468 13.32 22.24 -5.78
C VAL A 468 13.36 20.82 -6.35
N VAL A 469 13.73 20.66 -7.62
CA VAL A 469 13.89 19.35 -8.26
C VAL A 469 14.97 18.54 -7.56
N THR A 470 16.13 19.12 -7.25
CA THR A 470 17.19 18.41 -6.53
C THR A 470 16.76 18.01 -5.12
N ALA A 471 16.09 18.90 -4.37
CA ALA A 471 15.57 18.59 -3.03
C ALA A 471 14.51 17.48 -3.06
N THR A 472 13.68 17.42 -4.11
CA THR A 472 12.66 16.39 -4.29
C THR A 472 13.25 15.07 -4.78
N LEU A 473 14.27 15.11 -5.64
CA LEU A 473 14.95 13.94 -6.19
C LEU A 473 15.81 13.20 -5.14
N VAL A 474 16.55 13.95 -4.33
CA VAL A 474 17.44 13.37 -3.29
C VAL A 474 16.70 13.14 -1.98
N GLY A 475 15.67 13.93 -1.70
CA GLY A 475 14.92 13.88 -0.45
C GLY A 475 15.55 14.70 0.69
N PRO A 476 15.06 14.52 1.94
CA PRO A 476 15.54 15.25 3.11
C PRO A 476 16.99 14.87 3.46
N VAL A 477 17.88 15.86 3.59
CA VAL A 477 19.30 15.67 3.95
C VAL A 477 19.75 16.66 5.02
N PRO A 478 20.78 16.34 5.84
CA PRO A 478 21.31 17.27 6.84
C PRO A 478 21.88 18.56 6.24
N ARG A 479 21.95 19.65 7.02
CA ARG A 479 22.38 20.99 6.54
C ARG A 479 23.73 20.99 5.85
N ALA A 480 24.71 20.25 6.39
CA ALA A 480 26.03 20.13 5.78
C ALA A 480 25.99 19.47 4.40
N ARG A 481 25.12 18.46 4.23
CA ARG A 481 24.97 17.72 2.97
C ARG A 481 24.15 18.50 1.94
N ALA A 482 23.11 19.21 2.41
CA ALA A 482 22.30 20.12 1.61
C ALA A 482 23.16 21.11 0.80
N HIS A 483 24.12 21.77 1.45
CA HIS A 483 24.99 22.72 0.76
C HIS A 483 25.87 22.05 -0.32
N ALA A 484 26.44 20.88 -0.02
CA ALA A 484 27.29 20.15 -0.96
C ALA A 484 26.54 19.71 -2.22
N LEU A 485 25.26 19.33 -2.09
CA LEU A 485 24.41 18.99 -3.22
C LEU A 485 24.05 20.22 -4.05
N LEU A 486 23.68 21.33 -3.41
CA LEU A 486 23.36 22.59 -4.13
C LEU A 486 24.56 23.14 -4.93
N ALA A 487 25.79 22.84 -4.51
CA ALA A 487 26.99 23.18 -5.27
C ALA A 487 27.08 22.47 -6.64
N ARG A 488 26.34 21.38 -6.84
CA ARG A 488 26.27 20.62 -8.11
C ARG A 488 25.10 21.03 -9.01
N VAL A 489 24.16 21.81 -8.48
CA VAL A 489 22.90 22.13 -9.18
C VAL A 489 23.14 23.21 -10.25
N PRO A 490 22.75 22.99 -11.52
CA PRO A 490 22.92 23.99 -12.57
C PRO A 490 22.26 25.33 -12.21
N ARG A 491 22.97 26.45 -12.43
CA ARG A 491 22.58 27.85 -12.09
C ARG A 491 22.58 28.20 -10.61
N VAL A 492 22.60 27.22 -9.70
CA VAL A 492 22.70 27.43 -8.25
C VAL A 492 24.13 27.21 -7.75
N GLY A 493 24.79 26.16 -8.24
CA GLY A 493 26.17 25.82 -7.89
C GLY A 493 27.16 26.92 -8.26
N ASP A 494 26.87 27.63 -9.37
CA ASP A 494 27.68 28.75 -9.88
C ASP A 494 27.57 30.02 -9.02
N GLN A 495 26.66 30.05 -8.03
CA GLN A 495 26.43 31.19 -7.16
C GLN A 495 27.37 31.19 -5.95
N PRO A 496 27.65 32.36 -5.33
CA PRO A 496 28.42 32.44 -4.10
C PRO A 496 27.84 31.57 -2.98
N GLU A 497 28.69 31.15 -2.06
CA GLU A 497 28.31 30.28 -0.93
C GLU A 497 27.12 30.82 -0.13
N ALA A 498 27.11 32.14 0.13
CA ALA A 498 26.00 32.82 0.82
C ALA A 498 24.65 32.64 0.11
N VAL A 499 24.63 32.66 -1.23
CA VAL A 499 23.41 32.44 -2.02
C VAL A 499 22.97 30.99 -1.91
N ARG A 500 23.89 30.03 -2.01
CA ARG A 500 23.56 28.60 -1.88
C ARG A 500 23.02 28.26 -0.49
N LEU A 501 23.58 28.87 0.56
CA LEU A 501 23.05 28.74 1.92
C LEU A 501 21.64 29.35 2.03
N ALA A 502 21.42 30.53 1.44
CA ALA A 502 20.09 31.13 1.37
C ALA A 502 19.08 30.26 0.59
N VAL A 503 19.49 29.58 -0.48
CA VAL A 503 18.63 28.64 -1.22
C VAL A 503 18.27 27.44 -0.34
N ALA A 504 19.21 26.93 0.45
CA ALA A 504 18.96 25.83 1.37
C ALA A 504 17.95 26.22 2.46
N ASP A 505 18.12 27.42 3.04
CA ASP A 505 17.19 28.00 4.01
C ASP A 505 15.82 28.34 3.38
N TRP A 506 15.79 28.73 2.10
CA TRP A 506 14.54 28.94 1.36
C TRP A 506 13.78 27.65 1.09
N LEU A 507 14.45 26.56 0.68
CA LEU A 507 13.83 25.24 0.50
C LEU A 507 13.21 24.71 1.81
N ARG A 508 13.91 24.96 2.92
CA ARG A 508 13.45 24.66 4.28
C ARG A 508 12.17 25.39 4.65
N ASP A 509 12.04 26.65 4.21
CA ASP A 509 10.89 27.51 4.54
C ASP A 509 9.70 27.26 3.60
N LEU A 510 9.94 26.84 2.36
CA LEU A 510 8.90 26.48 1.40
C LEU A 510 8.14 25.21 1.78
N TYR A 511 8.88 24.16 2.14
CA TYR A 511 8.30 22.83 2.34
C TYR A 511 8.54 22.35 3.76
N PRO A 512 7.47 21.95 4.48
CA PRO A 512 7.60 21.39 5.81
C PRO A 512 8.62 20.26 5.82
N ARG A 513 9.55 20.32 6.77
CA ARG A 513 10.49 19.24 7.02
C ARG A 513 9.75 18.07 7.66
N PRO A 514 10.19 16.82 7.43
CA PRO A 514 9.75 15.72 8.26
C PRO A 514 10.17 15.99 9.71
N GLU A 515 9.19 16.15 10.61
CA GLU A 515 9.43 16.55 11.99
C GLU A 515 10.30 15.51 12.74
N GLY A 516 11.27 16.00 13.52
CA GLY A 516 12.09 15.21 14.43
C GLY A 516 13.49 14.79 13.96
N GLY A 517 13.99 15.21 12.78
CA GLY A 517 15.34 14.83 12.29
C GLY A 517 16.26 16.00 11.96
N ASP A 518 17.55 15.72 11.73
CA ASP A 518 18.59 16.69 11.31
C ASP A 518 18.41 17.23 9.88
N ALA A 519 17.34 16.82 9.19
CA ALA A 519 17.04 17.23 7.83
C ALA A 519 16.86 18.73 7.71
N HIS A 520 17.51 19.30 6.70
CA HIS A 520 17.53 20.74 6.48
C HIS A 520 16.36 21.23 5.63
N TRP A 521 15.87 20.44 4.68
CA TRP A 521 14.68 20.76 3.86
C TRP A 521 13.73 19.58 3.74
N GLY A 522 12.48 19.86 3.39
CA GLY A 522 11.51 18.88 2.92
C GLY A 522 11.58 18.65 1.41
N SER A 523 10.57 17.98 0.87
CA SER A 523 10.40 17.75 -0.57
C SER A 523 9.08 18.37 -1.04
N LEU A 524 8.93 18.57 -2.36
CA LEU A 524 7.65 19.01 -2.91
C LEU A 524 6.62 17.88 -2.74
N GLU A 525 5.65 18.10 -1.86
CA GLU A 525 4.54 17.20 -1.61
C GLU A 525 3.23 17.73 -2.23
N PRO A 526 2.32 16.84 -2.67
CA PRO A 526 2.38 15.38 -2.53
C PRO A 526 3.31 14.68 -3.54
N ASP A 527 3.90 13.51 -3.16
CA ASP A 527 4.93 12.81 -3.94
C ASP A 527 4.63 12.70 -5.45
N PRO A 528 3.43 12.34 -5.92
CA PRO A 528 3.18 12.21 -7.36
C PRO A 528 3.30 13.53 -8.15
N LEU A 529 3.08 14.68 -7.50
CA LEU A 529 3.33 15.99 -8.11
C LEU A 529 4.83 16.30 -8.15
N GLY A 530 5.56 15.98 -7.09
CA GLY A 530 7.02 16.08 -7.03
C GLY A 530 7.72 15.18 -8.04
N GLU A 531 7.31 13.92 -8.15
CA GLU A 531 7.79 12.94 -9.14
C GLU A 531 7.56 13.45 -10.58
N TYR A 532 6.39 14.04 -10.85
CA TYR A 532 6.10 14.66 -12.16
C TYR A 532 7.00 15.87 -12.46
N LEU A 533 7.23 16.75 -11.48
CA LEU A 533 8.16 17.87 -11.61
C LEU A 533 9.58 17.39 -11.89
N VAL A 534 10.06 16.40 -11.13
CA VAL A 534 11.39 15.81 -11.32
C VAL A 534 11.51 15.23 -12.72
N GLY A 535 10.53 14.42 -13.15
CA GLY A 535 10.60 13.75 -14.43
C GLY A 535 10.64 14.71 -15.62
N THR A 536 9.73 15.68 -15.65
CA THR A 536 9.68 16.68 -16.73
C THR A 536 10.93 17.55 -16.74
N ARG A 537 11.37 18.04 -15.59
CA ARG A 537 12.50 18.97 -15.52
C ARG A 537 13.85 18.31 -15.76
N VAL A 538 14.06 17.07 -15.29
CA VAL A 538 15.30 16.32 -15.57
C VAL A 538 15.36 15.92 -17.06
N ALA A 539 14.23 15.62 -17.69
CA ALA A 539 14.19 15.38 -19.13
C ALA A 539 14.55 16.65 -19.93
N ASP A 540 14.01 17.81 -19.55
CA ASP A 540 14.31 19.09 -20.20
C ASP A 540 15.73 19.60 -19.93
N GLU A 541 16.28 19.32 -18.74
CA GLU A 541 17.62 19.74 -18.33
C GLU A 541 18.39 18.58 -17.66
N PRO A 542 19.00 17.70 -18.46
CA PRO A 542 19.67 16.48 -17.98
C PRO A 542 20.80 16.74 -16.99
N GLU A 543 21.46 17.90 -17.10
CA GLU A 543 22.56 18.35 -16.22
C GLU A 543 22.21 18.34 -14.73
N ILE A 544 20.92 18.46 -14.38
CA ILE A 544 20.47 18.38 -12.98
C ILE A 544 20.81 17.02 -12.39
N PHE A 545 20.56 15.94 -13.14
CA PHE A 545 20.87 14.59 -12.68
C PHE A 545 22.33 14.23 -12.96
N LEU A 546 22.86 14.56 -14.15
CA LEU A 546 24.21 14.17 -14.55
C LEU A 546 25.30 14.71 -13.60
N ARG A 547 25.16 15.94 -13.10
CA ARG A 547 26.10 16.55 -12.13
C ARG A 547 26.00 15.98 -10.72
N LEU A 548 24.96 15.20 -10.42
CA LEU A 548 24.77 14.53 -9.13
C LEU A 548 25.35 13.12 -9.12
N VAL A 549 25.64 12.52 -10.28
CA VAL A 549 26.06 11.10 -10.38
C VAL A 549 27.30 10.77 -9.54
N ASP A 550 28.25 11.69 -9.45
CA ASP A 550 29.48 11.54 -8.65
C ASP A 550 29.34 12.07 -7.21
N ALA A 551 28.27 12.79 -6.91
CA ALA A 551 28.04 13.45 -5.63
C ALA A 551 27.17 12.62 -4.66
N LEU A 552 26.26 11.81 -5.20
CA LEU A 552 25.35 10.98 -4.42
C LEU A 552 26.04 9.70 -3.94
N ASP A 553 25.79 9.33 -2.68
CA ASP A 553 26.19 8.04 -2.16
C ASP A 553 25.35 6.88 -2.76
N ASN A 554 25.54 5.66 -2.24
CA ASN A 554 24.81 4.51 -2.77
C ASN A 554 23.29 4.60 -2.53
N GLU A 555 22.87 4.96 -1.32
CA GLU A 555 21.44 5.02 -0.96
C GLU A 555 20.76 6.26 -1.54
N GLU A 556 21.42 7.42 -1.52
CA GLU A 556 20.95 8.64 -2.17
C GLU A 556 20.72 8.41 -3.67
N MET A 557 21.66 7.73 -4.36
CA MET A 557 21.50 7.44 -5.79
C MET A 557 20.42 6.39 -6.05
N VAL A 558 20.32 5.33 -5.25
CA VAL A 558 19.23 4.35 -5.40
C VAL A 558 17.87 5.03 -5.21
N ASN A 559 17.73 5.90 -4.21
CA ASN A 559 16.50 6.68 -3.99
C ASN A 559 16.19 7.61 -5.17
N ALA A 560 17.19 8.31 -5.69
CA ALA A 560 17.05 9.16 -6.88
C ALA A 560 16.59 8.33 -8.11
N LEU A 561 17.20 7.18 -8.36
CA LEU A 561 16.81 6.27 -9.44
C LEU A 561 15.38 5.74 -9.26
N LEU A 562 14.95 5.48 -8.03
CA LEU A 562 13.58 5.08 -7.72
C LEU A 562 12.58 6.21 -7.98
N VAL A 563 12.92 7.47 -7.67
CA VAL A 563 12.11 8.64 -8.02
C VAL A 563 12.01 8.78 -9.55
N LEU A 564 13.13 8.67 -10.28
CA LEU A 564 13.15 8.75 -11.74
C LEU A 564 12.34 7.61 -12.39
N SER A 565 12.46 6.39 -11.87
CA SER A 565 11.70 5.21 -12.31
C SER A 565 10.19 5.44 -12.20
N ARG A 566 9.71 6.02 -11.08
CA ARG A 566 8.29 6.39 -10.91
C ARG A 566 7.89 7.55 -11.82
N ALA A 567 8.73 8.57 -11.94
CA ALA A 567 8.49 9.74 -12.78
C ALA A 567 8.35 9.38 -14.27
N ALA A 568 9.09 8.36 -14.73
CA ALA A 568 9.07 7.87 -16.11
C ALA A 568 7.70 7.35 -16.58
N THR A 569 6.79 7.01 -15.66
CA THR A 569 5.42 6.65 -16.04
C THR A 569 4.62 7.80 -16.64
N ARG A 570 5.03 9.04 -16.35
CA ARG A 570 4.28 10.26 -16.72
C ARG A 570 5.13 11.28 -17.48
N ALA A 571 6.45 11.17 -17.44
CA ALA A 571 7.37 12.06 -18.15
C ALA A 571 8.12 11.34 -19.28
N GLN A 572 8.18 11.96 -20.47
CA GLN A 572 8.97 11.49 -21.61
C GLN A 572 10.42 12.01 -21.51
N GLY A 573 11.37 11.38 -22.23
CA GLY A 573 12.76 11.85 -22.32
C GLY A 573 13.71 11.38 -21.21
N LEU A 574 13.20 10.93 -20.06
CA LEU A 574 14.03 10.34 -18.99
C LEU A 574 14.89 9.13 -19.43
N PRO A 575 14.44 8.24 -20.34
CA PRO A 575 15.30 7.18 -20.88
C PRO A 575 16.60 7.72 -21.45
N ASP A 576 16.56 8.80 -22.23
CA ASP A 576 17.77 9.34 -22.86
C ASP A 576 18.73 9.95 -21.85
N VAL A 577 18.20 10.58 -20.78
CA VAL A 577 19.01 11.10 -19.68
C VAL A 577 19.74 9.96 -18.96
N LEU A 578 19.04 8.88 -18.64
CA LEU A 578 19.64 7.77 -17.91
C LEU A 578 20.66 7.01 -18.78
N ARG A 579 20.39 6.86 -20.08
CA ARG A 579 21.37 6.31 -21.05
C ARG A 579 22.62 7.18 -21.12
N ALA A 580 22.47 8.51 -21.19
CA ALA A 580 23.61 9.43 -21.18
C ALA A 580 24.42 9.31 -19.88
N ALA A 581 23.75 9.26 -18.72
CA ALA A 581 24.39 9.08 -17.43
C ALA A 581 25.21 7.79 -17.36
N VAL A 582 24.65 6.68 -17.85
CA VAL A 582 25.32 5.37 -17.93
C VAL A 582 26.53 5.41 -18.85
N ARG A 583 26.46 6.08 -20.01
CA ARG A 583 27.63 6.26 -20.90
C ARG A 583 28.76 7.02 -20.22
N THR A 584 28.43 8.02 -19.40
CA THR A 584 29.44 8.82 -18.70
C THR A 584 30.05 8.10 -17.50
N ALA A 585 29.26 7.33 -16.74
CA ALA A 585 29.70 6.73 -15.48
C ALA A 585 29.23 5.27 -15.29
N PRO A 586 29.53 4.35 -16.22
CA PRO A 586 28.95 3.00 -16.23
C PRO A 586 29.36 2.20 -14.99
N GLY A 587 30.62 2.33 -14.55
CA GLY A 587 31.12 1.61 -13.37
C GLY A 587 30.50 2.06 -12.04
N LEU A 588 30.03 3.30 -11.96
CA LEU A 588 29.31 3.82 -10.79
C LEU A 588 27.83 3.44 -10.83
N LEU A 589 27.19 3.54 -12.00
CA LEU A 589 25.75 3.37 -12.12
C LEU A 589 25.32 1.91 -12.22
N ALA A 590 26.08 1.02 -12.85
CA ALA A 590 25.68 -0.39 -13.01
C ALA A 590 25.27 -1.10 -11.69
N PRO A 591 26.07 -1.08 -10.60
CA PRO A 591 25.67 -1.73 -9.35
C PRO A 591 24.47 -1.03 -8.68
N ARG A 592 24.32 0.28 -8.84
CA ARG A 592 23.22 1.07 -8.25
C ARG A 592 21.91 0.87 -9.01
N LEU A 593 21.97 0.73 -10.33
CA LEU A 593 20.84 0.36 -11.18
C LEU A 593 20.32 -1.03 -10.80
N LEU A 594 21.21 -2.02 -10.61
CA LEU A 594 20.80 -3.34 -10.10
C LEU A 594 20.12 -3.23 -8.72
N GLY A 595 20.65 -2.39 -7.81
CA GLY A 595 20.03 -2.12 -6.51
C GLY A 595 18.64 -1.48 -6.63
N ALA A 596 18.47 -0.53 -7.55
CA ALA A 596 17.21 0.16 -7.79
C ALA A 596 16.16 -0.71 -8.49
N VAL A 597 16.56 -1.57 -9.45
CA VAL A 597 15.66 -2.53 -10.12
C VAL A 597 14.98 -3.43 -9.08
N ARG A 598 15.73 -3.93 -8.10
CA ARG A 598 15.20 -4.81 -7.03
C ARG A 598 14.17 -4.13 -6.13
N ARG A 599 14.24 -2.81 -6.00
CA ARG A 599 13.34 -2.01 -5.14
C ARG A 599 12.22 -1.32 -5.92
N SER A 600 12.28 -1.34 -7.26
CA SER A 600 11.32 -0.62 -8.09
C SER A 600 10.12 -1.48 -8.45
N ALA A 601 8.93 -0.91 -8.28
CA ALA A 601 7.71 -1.49 -8.83
C ALA A 601 7.61 -1.28 -10.36
N GLU A 602 8.43 -0.43 -10.96
CA GLU A 602 8.38 -0.04 -12.38
C GLU A 602 9.79 -0.02 -12.98
N PRO A 603 10.48 -1.17 -13.06
CA PRO A 603 11.91 -1.22 -13.34
C PRO A 603 12.29 -0.92 -14.80
N GLY A 604 11.32 -0.77 -15.72
CA GLY A 604 11.56 -0.65 -17.17
C GLY A 604 12.63 0.40 -17.55
N LEU A 605 12.51 1.63 -17.05
CA LEU A 605 13.52 2.68 -17.27
C LEU A 605 14.94 2.23 -16.84
N LEU A 606 15.03 1.53 -15.71
CA LEU A 606 16.30 1.12 -15.11
C LEU A 606 16.92 -0.06 -15.86
N VAL A 607 16.10 -1.00 -16.33
CA VAL A 607 16.52 -2.12 -17.17
C VAL A 607 17.00 -1.63 -18.53
N ASP A 608 16.29 -0.69 -19.16
CA ASP A 608 16.72 -0.06 -20.43
C ASP A 608 18.10 0.59 -20.31
N ALA A 609 18.41 1.21 -19.16
CA ALA A 609 19.72 1.80 -18.91
C ALA A 609 20.81 0.74 -18.69
N LEU A 610 20.48 -0.40 -18.08
CA LEU A 610 21.39 -1.55 -17.98
C LEU A 610 21.65 -2.18 -19.36
N GLU A 611 20.67 -2.22 -20.26
CA GLU A 611 20.85 -2.75 -21.62
C GLU A 611 21.91 -1.97 -22.40
N VAL A 612 21.95 -0.64 -22.29
CA VAL A 612 22.98 0.19 -22.93
C VAL A 612 24.40 -0.20 -22.54
N ILE A 613 24.61 -0.69 -21.31
CA ILE A 613 25.93 -1.17 -20.86
C ILE A 613 26.41 -2.35 -21.70
N LEU A 614 25.50 -3.27 -22.02
CA LEU A 614 25.82 -4.47 -22.80
C LEU A 614 25.93 -4.14 -24.29
N GLU A 615 25.00 -3.34 -24.82
CA GLU A 615 24.92 -2.99 -26.24
C GLU A 615 26.13 -2.16 -26.71
N GLU A 616 26.61 -1.24 -25.88
CA GLU A 616 27.75 -0.36 -26.21
C GLU A 616 29.09 -0.86 -25.63
N GLY A 617 29.10 -1.98 -24.90
CA GLY A 617 30.33 -2.54 -24.32
C GLY A 617 31.01 -1.61 -23.30
N LEU A 618 30.22 -0.95 -22.44
CA LEU A 618 30.69 0.14 -21.57
C LEU A 618 31.50 -0.31 -20.36
N LEU A 619 31.57 -1.62 -20.09
CA LEU A 619 32.29 -2.19 -18.95
C LEU A 619 33.28 -3.26 -19.40
N PRO A 620 34.46 -3.36 -18.75
CA PRO A 620 35.38 -4.45 -18.99
C PRO A 620 34.84 -5.78 -18.43
N ASP A 621 35.25 -6.90 -19.00
CA ASP A 621 34.77 -8.25 -18.67
C ASP A 621 34.84 -8.59 -17.17
N ARG A 622 35.88 -8.12 -16.48
CA ARG A 622 36.01 -8.32 -15.02
C ARG A 622 34.81 -7.73 -14.27
N ARG A 623 34.34 -6.55 -14.67
CA ARG A 623 33.16 -5.90 -14.07
C ARG A 623 31.86 -6.56 -14.51
N LEU A 624 31.77 -7.02 -15.77
CA LEU A 624 30.62 -7.80 -16.23
C LEU A 624 30.46 -9.11 -15.45
N ARG A 625 31.57 -9.81 -15.15
CA ARG A 625 31.59 -10.99 -14.27
C ARG A 625 31.17 -10.68 -12.84
N GLU A 626 31.64 -9.57 -12.27
CA GLU A 626 31.17 -9.10 -10.95
C GLU A 626 29.67 -8.82 -10.93
N LEU A 627 29.13 -8.20 -11.98
CA LEU A 627 27.69 -7.95 -12.11
C LEU A 627 26.90 -9.26 -12.25
N ALA A 628 27.39 -10.19 -13.08
CA ALA A 628 26.76 -11.51 -13.26
C ALA A 628 26.68 -12.30 -11.94
N GLY A 629 27.73 -12.24 -11.12
CA GLY A 629 27.77 -12.88 -9.81
C GLY A 629 26.83 -12.24 -8.76
N ARG A 630 26.45 -10.97 -8.94
CA ARG A 630 25.52 -10.25 -8.06
C ARG A 630 24.06 -10.33 -8.52
N MET A 631 23.80 -10.94 -9.67
CA MET A 631 22.51 -10.91 -10.32
C MET A 631 21.58 -11.99 -9.75
N PRO A 632 20.39 -11.63 -9.22
CA PRO A 632 19.42 -12.60 -8.75
C PRO A 632 19.03 -13.59 -9.86
N LEU A 633 18.98 -14.89 -9.54
CA LEU A 633 18.69 -15.92 -10.55
C LEU A 633 17.26 -15.80 -11.13
N LEU A 634 16.31 -15.40 -10.29
CA LEU A 634 14.87 -15.51 -10.56
C LEU A 634 14.21 -14.17 -10.93
N SER A 635 14.98 -13.09 -11.02
CA SER A 635 14.49 -11.74 -11.35
C SER A 635 13.71 -11.74 -12.67
N GLN A 636 12.43 -11.35 -12.62
CA GLN A 636 11.57 -11.24 -13.79
C GLN A 636 11.95 -10.02 -14.64
N ALA A 637 12.29 -8.90 -14.01
CA ALA A 637 12.70 -7.68 -14.70
C ALA A 637 14.04 -7.83 -15.43
N LEU A 638 14.99 -8.59 -14.89
CA LEU A 638 16.33 -8.75 -15.46
C LEU A 638 16.50 -10.02 -16.30
N VAL A 639 15.47 -10.85 -16.47
CA VAL A 639 15.62 -12.18 -17.07
C VAL A 639 16.26 -12.12 -18.47
N SER A 640 15.80 -11.23 -19.35
CA SER A 640 16.33 -11.07 -20.71
C SER A 640 17.75 -10.50 -20.71
N TRP A 641 17.99 -9.46 -19.89
CA TRP A 641 19.30 -8.85 -19.71
C TRP A 641 20.32 -9.86 -19.18
N SER A 642 19.90 -10.73 -18.25
CA SER A 642 20.73 -11.76 -17.63
C SER A 642 21.21 -12.81 -18.62
N VAL A 643 20.34 -13.22 -19.54
CA VAL A 643 20.69 -14.15 -20.62
C VAL A 643 21.70 -13.51 -21.56
N ARG A 644 21.47 -12.24 -21.94
CA ARG A 644 22.37 -11.50 -22.83
C ARG A 644 23.76 -11.32 -22.22
N LEU A 645 23.83 -10.88 -20.96
CA LEU A 645 25.09 -10.75 -20.22
C LEU A 645 25.84 -12.10 -20.18
N GLN A 646 25.14 -13.18 -19.83
CA GLN A 646 25.78 -14.49 -19.72
C GLN A 646 26.20 -15.06 -21.09
N GLN A 647 25.45 -14.78 -22.15
CA GLN A 647 25.81 -15.12 -23.52
C GLN A 647 27.08 -14.38 -23.95
N MET A 648 27.17 -13.07 -23.68
CA MET A 648 28.38 -12.29 -23.94
C MET A 648 29.60 -12.90 -23.22
N LEU A 649 29.45 -13.25 -21.94
CA LEU A 649 30.53 -13.90 -21.16
C LEU A 649 30.95 -15.27 -21.72
N VAL A 650 30.05 -16.01 -22.37
CA VAL A 650 30.34 -17.28 -23.04
C VAL A 650 31.02 -17.09 -24.40
N ASP A 651 30.65 -16.04 -25.13
CA ASP A 651 31.17 -15.75 -26.47
C ASP A 651 32.56 -15.12 -26.44
N GLN A 652 32.96 -14.52 -25.32
CA GLN A 652 34.33 -14.05 -25.12
C GLN A 652 35.31 -15.24 -25.19
N ARG A 653 36.26 -15.15 -26.13
CA ARG A 653 37.17 -16.25 -26.50
C ARG A 653 38.49 -16.31 -25.71
N GLU A 654 38.74 -15.41 -24.75
CA GLU A 654 40.03 -15.35 -24.05
C GLU A 654 40.17 -16.40 -22.92
N GLU A 655 41.11 -17.32 -23.11
CA GLU A 655 41.94 -18.08 -22.12
C GLU A 655 41.25 -18.78 -20.93
N GLY A 656 39.97 -19.15 -21.04
CA GLY A 656 39.34 -20.06 -20.09
C GLY A 656 39.70 -21.52 -20.36
N SER A 657 40.07 -22.30 -19.33
CA SER A 657 40.14 -23.75 -19.44
C SER A 657 38.78 -24.32 -19.90
N PRO A 658 38.73 -25.49 -20.58
CA PRO A 658 37.45 -26.11 -20.98
C PRO A 658 36.45 -26.25 -19.81
N GLN A 659 36.95 -26.43 -18.59
CA GLN A 659 36.17 -26.47 -17.35
C GLN A 659 35.53 -25.12 -17.03
N SER A 660 36.29 -24.02 -17.12
CA SER A 660 35.76 -22.65 -16.90
C SER A 660 34.67 -22.30 -17.92
N ARG A 661 34.87 -22.71 -19.17
CA ARG A 661 33.86 -22.54 -20.23
C ARG A 661 32.61 -23.37 -19.98
N ALA A 662 32.75 -24.62 -19.55
CA ALA A 662 31.62 -25.46 -19.16
C ALA A 662 30.84 -24.87 -17.98
N GLY A 663 31.51 -24.27 -16.99
CA GLY A 663 30.86 -23.53 -15.89
C GLY A 663 30.10 -22.29 -16.37
N SER A 664 30.65 -21.54 -17.33
CA SER A 664 29.96 -20.38 -17.92
C SER A 664 28.72 -20.78 -18.72
N LEU A 665 28.78 -21.91 -19.44
CA LEU A 665 27.63 -22.51 -20.13
C LEU A 665 26.59 -23.06 -19.15
N HIS A 666 27.00 -23.61 -18.00
CA HIS A 666 26.09 -24.01 -16.93
C HIS A 666 25.26 -22.82 -16.44
N ASN A 667 25.93 -21.69 -16.17
CA ASN A 667 25.26 -20.45 -15.76
C ASN A 667 24.31 -19.94 -16.85
N LEU A 668 24.73 -19.95 -18.12
CA LEU A 668 23.88 -19.57 -19.26
C LEU A 668 22.63 -20.44 -19.37
N ALA A 669 22.78 -21.76 -19.26
CA ALA A 669 21.66 -22.69 -19.25
C ALA A 669 20.68 -22.38 -18.11
N GLY A 670 21.17 -22.05 -16.92
CA GLY A 670 20.33 -21.61 -15.80
C GLY A 670 19.53 -20.33 -16.12
N ARG A 671 20.15 -19.34 -16.78
CA ARG A 671 19.46 -18.11 -17.22
C ARG A 671 18.42 -18.39 -18.32
N LEU A 672 18.74 -19.26 -19.27
CA LEU A 672 17.81 -19.68 -20.33
C LEU A 672 16.59 -20.43 -19.76
N VAL A 673 16.79 -21.26 -18.72
CA VAL A 673 15.68 -21.89 -17.99
C VAL A 673 14.77 -20.84 -17.36
N ALA A 674 15.32 -19.84 -16.67
CA ALA A 674 14.53 -18.76 -16.07
C ALA A 674 13.78 -17.93 -17.13
N ALA A 675 14.33 -17.82 -18.34
CA ALA A 675 13.70 -17.16 -19.47
C ALA A 675 12.64 -18.01 -20.21
N GLY A 676 12.45 -19.28 -19.83
CA GLY A 676 11.53 -20.21 -20.52
C GLY A 676 12.09 -20.81 -21.82
N ARG A 677 13.37 -20.58 -22.14
CA ARG A 677 14.05 -21.02 -23.38
C ARG A 677 14.64 -22.42 -23.22
N HIS A 678 13.77 -23.41 -22.98
CA HIS A 678 14.18 -24.76 -22.56
C HIS A 678 14.99 -25.53 -23.62
N GLU A 679 14.67 -25.41 -24.92
CA GLU A 679 15.42 -26.09 -25.98
C GLU A 679 16.85 -25.54 -26.11
N GLU A 680 17.01 -24.22 -26.07
CA GLU A 680 18.32 -23.58 -26.12
C GLU A 680 19.16 -23.90 -24.88
N ALA A 681 18.52 -23.96 -23.71
CA ALA A 681 19.18 -24.42 -22.48
C ALA A 681 19.65 -25.89 -22.61
N LEU A 682 18.86 -26.75 -23.25
CA LEU A 682 19.20 -28.16 -23.47
C LEU A 682 20.41 -28.28 -24.40
N ALA A 683 20.42 -27.52 -25.51
CA ALA A 683 21.58 -27.45 -26.40
C ALA A 683 22.83 -26.93 -25.66
N THR A 684 22.67 -25.87 -24.85
CA THR A 684 23.75 -25.26 -24.06
C THR A 684 24.38 -26.26 -23.07
N THR A 685 23.56 -27.02 -22.34
CA THR A 685 24.06 -28.06 -21.43
C THR A 685 24.74 -29.21 -22.17
N ALA A 686 24.26 -29.58 -23.37
CA ALA A 686 24.92 -30.58 -24.21
C ALA A 686 26.31 -30.12 -24.67
N SER A 687 26.46 -28.87 -25.10
CA SER A 687 27.76 -28.29 -25.46
C SER A 687 28.72 -28.25 -24.27
N ALA A 688 28.22 -27.91 -23.07
CA ALA A 688 29.04 -27.90 -21.86
C ALA A 688 29.56 -29.30 -21.49
N LEU A 689 28.70 -30.33 -21.59
CA LEU A 689 29.10 -31.72 -21.34
C LEU A 689 30.12 -32.21 -22.38
N ALA A 690 29.93 -31.89 -23.66
CA ALA A 690 30.89 -32.24 -24.72
C ALA A 690 32.27 -31.63 -24.49
N LEU A 691 32.35 -30.41 -23.92
CA LEU A 691 33.64 -29.81 -23.52
C LEU A 691 34.32 -30.61 -22.40
N LEU A 692 33.55 -31.12 -21.43
CA LEU A 692 34.09 -31.91 -20.33
C LEU A 692 34.50 -33.32 -20.76
N ASP A 693 33.87 -33.90 -21.77
CA ASP A 693 34.24 -35.22 -22.31
C ASP A 693 35.66 -35.24 -22.90
N GLY A 694 36.16 -34.10 -23.36
CA GLY A 694 37.53 -33.93 -23.86
C GLY A 694 38.58 -33.63 -22.78
N VAL A 695 38.19 -33.57 -21.51
CA VAL A 695 39.05 -33.19 -20.38
C VAL A 695 39.34 -34.41 -19.50
N PRO A 696 40.58 -34.91 -19.44
CA PRO A 696 40.99 -35.91 -18.45
C PRO A 696 40.74 -35.38 -17.03
N ASP A 697 40.16 -36.21 -16.16
CA ASP A 697 39.86 -35.87 -14.77
C ASP A 697 38.96 -34.64 -14.59
N ALA A 698 38.01 -34.43 -15.51
CA ALA A 698 36.98 -33.40 -15.38
C ALA A 698 36.28 -33.50 -14.01
N PRO A 699 36.06 -32.39 -13.28
CA PRO A 699 35.48 -32.44 -11.94
C PRO A 699 34.08 -33.10 -11.94
N ALA A 700 33.94 -34.21 -11.20
CA ALA A 700 32.69 -34.98 -11.11
C ALA A 700 31.49 -34.11 -10.68
N TRP A 701 31.73 -33.14 -9.79
CA TRP A 701 30.70 -32.20 -9.35
C TRP A 701 30.13 -31.36 -10.50
N LEU A 702 30.98 -30.83 -11.38
CA LEU A 702 30.55 -29.97 -12.49
C LEU A 702 29.79 -30.78 -13.54
N ARG A 703 30.28 -31.99 -13.85
CA ARG A 703 29.59 -32.95 -14.73
C ARG A 703 28.23 -33.33 -14.16
N GLY A 704 28.17 -33.65 -12.86
CA GLY A 704 26.95 -33.95 -12.14
C GLY A 704 25.90 -32.82 -12.19
N LEU A 705 26.31 -31.57 -11.94
CA LEU A 705 25.43 -30.39 -12.03
C LEU A 705 24.87 -30.19 -13.44
N LEU A 706 25.68 -30.38 -14.49
CA LEU A 706 25.24 -30.27 -15.89
C LEU A 706 24.24 -31.37 -16.27
N LEU A 707 24.50 -32.62 -15.86
CA LEU A 707 23.57 -33.74 -16.06
C LEU A 707 22.25 -33.51 -15.31
N GLY A 708 22.31 -32.98 -14.08
CA GLY A 708 21.13 -32.64 -13.28
C GLY A 708 20.27 -31.53 -13.91
N GLN A 709 20.90 -30.49 -14.49
CA GLN A 709 20.19 -29.46 -15.27
C GLN A 709 19.57 -30.05 -16.55
N ARG A 710 20.31 -30.90 -17.27
CA ARG A 710 19.81 -31.59 -18.46
C ARG A 710 18.60 -32.48 -18.15
N SER A 711 18.63 -33.21 -17.04
CA SER A 711 17.49 -34.00 -16.54
C SER A 711 16.25 -33.12 -16.33
N ARG A 712 16.40 -31.97 -15.65
CA ARG A 712 15.30 -31.00 -15.45
C ARG A 712 14.72 -30.49 -16.79
N LEU A 713 15.59 -30.19 -17.76
CA LEU A 713 15.19 -29.70 -19.08
C LEU A 713 14.44 -30.75 -19.89
N LEU A 714 14.93 -31.99 -19.91
CA LEU A 714 14.27 -33.11 -20.57
C LEU A 714 12.85 -33.35 -20.00
N ASN A 715 12.68 -33.24 -18.68
CA ASN A 715 11.36 -33.28 -18.06
C ASN A 715 10.45 -32.16 -18.55
N SER A 716 10.96 -30.93 -18.60
CA SER A 716 10.19 -29.75 -19.04
C SER A 716 9.77 -29.85 -20.52
N LEU A 717 10.49 -30.64 -21.32
CA LEU A 717 10.22 -30.91 -22.74
C LEU A 717 9.43 -32.21 -22.97
N GLY A 718 8.85 -32.81 -21.91
CA GLY A 718 8.02 -34.01 -22.05
C GLY A 718 8.78 -35.30 -22.37
N ARG A 719 10.07 -35.39 -22.00
CA ARG A 719 10.94 -36.56 -22.22
C ARG A 719 11.33 -37.22 -20.89
N PRO A 720 10.37 -37.75 -20.11
CA PRO A 720 10.61 -38.17 -18.72
C PRO A 720 11.57 -39.35 -18.61
N GLN A 721 11.54 -40.30 -19.54
CA GLN A 721 12.43 -41.46 -19.50
C GLN A 721 13.91 -41.08 -19.65
N GLU A 722 14.22 -40.18 -20.58
CA GLU A 722 15.58 -39.67 -20.75
C GLU A 722 16.01 -38.81 -19.56
N ALA A 723 15.08 -38.04 -19.00
CA ALA A 723 15.32 -37.25 -17.79
C ALA A 723 15.69 -38.15 -16.60
N VAL A 724 15.05 -39.31 -16.44
CA VAL A 724 15.39 -40.29 -15.41
C VAL A 724 16.81 -40.82 -15.63
N THR A 725 17.15 -41.23 -16.85
CA THR A 725 18.50 -41.73 -17.17
C THR A 725 19.59 -40.70 -16.85
N GLU A 726 19.40 -39.45 -17.28
CA GLU A 726 20.35 -38.36 -17.00
C GLU A 726 20.40 -38.00 -15.51
N GLY A 727 19.26 -38.05 -14.81
CA GLY A 727 19.17 -37.81 -13.37
C GLY A 727 19.88 -38.87 -12.54
N GLU A 728 19.78 -40.15 -12.93
CA GLU A 728 20.52 -41.25 -12.29
C GLU A 728 22.03 -41.15 -12.53
N ARG A 729 22.44 -40.71 -13.73
CA ARG A 729 23.86 -40.40 -14.01
C ARG A 729 24.34 -39.24 -13.15
N ALA A 730 23.59 -38.14 -13.08
CA ALA A 730 23.91 -36.99 -12.24
C ALA A 730 24.06 -37.39 -10.77
N LEU A 731 23.14 -38.21 -10.26
CA LEU A 731 23.16 -38.68 -8.88
C LEU A 731 24.40 -39.52 -8.59
N ARG A 732 24.83 -40.40 -9.52
CA ARG A 732 26.06 -41.19 -9.37
C ARG A 732 27.31 -40.31 -9.31
N GLU A 733 27.45 -39.36 -10.24
CA GLU A 733 28.59 -38.42 -10.28
C GLU A 733 28.68 -37.59 -8.98
N LEU A 734 27.55 -37.00 -8.55
CA LEU A 734 27.51 -36.17 -7.35
C LEU A 734 27.66 -36.98 -6.05
N SER A 735 27.20 -38.24 -6.03
CA SER A 735 27.37 -39.11 -4.86
C SER A 735 28.82 -39.54 -4.66
N GLY A 736 29.58 -39.68 -5.76
CA GLY A 736 30.99 -40.05 -5.76
C GLY A 736 31.96 -38.88 -5.58
N TRP A 737 31.49 -37.63 -5.53
CA TRP A 737 32.34 -36.45 -5.29
C TRP A 737 32.84 -36.42 -3.83
N PRO A 738 34.17 -36.34 -3.58
CA PRO A 738 34.72 -36.26 -2.22
C PRO A 738 34.24 -35.00 -1.49
N ARG A 739 33.65 -35.19 -0.30
CA ARG A 739 32.98 -34.14 0.50
C ARG A 739 33.87 -33.49 1.57
N GLU A 740 35.18 -33.67 1.47
CA GLU A 740 36.12 -33.35 2.58
C GLU A 740 36.30 -31.84 2.80
N GLU A 741 36.12 -31.01 1.76
CA GLU A 741 36.31 -29.55 1.84
C GLU A 741 35.00 -28.75 1.87
N ASP A 742 33.92 -29.23 1.24
CA ASP A 742 32.60 -28.57 1.20
C ASP A 742 31.43 -29.59 1.16
N PRO A 743 31.12 -30.23 2.30
CA PRO A 743 30.11 -31.28 2.38
C PRO A 743 28.68 -30.79 2.13
N ASP A 744 28.39 -29.52 2.40
CA ASP A 744 27.05 -28.96 2.29
C ASP A 744 26.69 -28.65 0.84
N THR A 745 27.61 -28.08 0.06
CA THR A 745 27.42 -27.87 -1.38
C THR A 745 27.18 -29.20 -2.11
N GLY A 746 27.91 -30.25 -1.75
CA GLY A 746 27.68 -31.60 -2.27
C GLY A 746 26.32 -32.16 -1.91
N THR A 747 25.88 -31.97 -0.67
CA THR A 747 24.56 -32.41 -0.20
C THR A 747 23.44 -31.67 -0.91
N GLU A 748 23.55 -30.35 -1.11
CA GLU A 748 22.54 -29.56 -1.82
C GLU A 748 22.45 -29.93 -3.30
N ALA A 749 23.58 -30.20 -3.96
CA ALA A 749 23.59 -30.67 -5.34
C ALA A 749 22.89 -32.04 -5.50
N VAL A 750 23.10 -32.95 -4.54
CA VAL A 750 22.38 -34.24 -4.46
C VAL A 750 20.89 -34.01 -4.23
N ALA A 751 20.51 -33.17 -3.27
CA ALA A 751 19.11 -32.86 -2.97
C ALA A 751 18.38 -32.25 -4.18
N ALA A 752 19.04 -31.36 -4.93
CA ALA A 752 18.51 -30.79 -6.17
C ALA A 752 18.30 -31.86 -7.26
N THR A 753 19.24 -32.78 -7.39
CA THR A 753 19.18 -33.88 -8.36
C THR A 753 18.07 -34.87 -8.02
N LEU A 754 17.91 -35.23 -6.75
CA LEU A 754 16.80 -36.08 -6.27
C LEU A 754 15.43 -35.46 -6.57
N ASN A 755 15.29 -34.14 -6.34
CA ASN A 755 14.07 -33.41 -6.69
C ASN A 755 13.78 -33.49 -8.19
N ASN A 756 14.77 -33.26 -9.05
CA ASN A 756 14.61 -33.32 -10.51
C ASN A 756 14.28 -34.75 -10.99
N LEU A 757 14.95 -35.76 -10.43
CA LEU A 757 14.69 -37.17 -10.72
C LEU A 757 13.26 -37.56 -10.34
N SER A 758 12.73 -37.05 -9.22
CA SER A 758 11.35 -37.32 -8.80
C SER A 758 10.31 -36.90 -9.86
N TYR A 759 10.53 -35.78 -10.56
CA TYR A 759 9.65 -35.37 -11.65
C TYR A 759 9.66 -36.35 -12.83
N GLY A 760 10.85 -36.84 -13.19
CA GLY A 760 10.99 -37.80 -14.29
C GLY A 760 10.33 -39.14 -13.95
N LEU A 761 10.53 -39.62 -12.73
CA LEU A 761 9.88 -40.83 -12.22
C LEU A 761 8.35 -40.70 -12.25
N ALA A 762 7.81 -39.57 -11.77
CA ALA A 762 6.38 -39.30 -11.81
C ALA A 762 5.85 -39.21 -13.25
N GLY A 763 6.60 -38.61 -14.18
CA GLY A 763 6.27 -38.55 -15.61
C GLY A 763 6.26 -39.93 -16.29
N CYS A 764 7.03 -40.89 -15.79
CA CYS A 764 6.98 -42.29 -16.21
C CYS A 764 5.90 -43.12 -15.48
N GLY A 765 5.04 -42.51 -14.67
CA GLY A 765 4.02 -43.21 -13.87
C GLY A 765 4.54 -43.95 -12.63
N ARG A 766 5.82 -43.78 -12.27
CA ARG A 766 6.48 -44.43 -11.12
C ARG A 766 6.31 -43.57 -9.86
N LEU A 767 5.06 -43.33 -9.45
CA LEU A 767 4.72 -42.35 -8.39
C LEU A 767 5.32 -42.68 -7.01
N ASP A 768 5.40 -43.96 -6.62
CA ASP A 768 5.98 -44.35 -5.32
C ASP A 768 7.46 -44.02 -5.24
N GLU A 769 8.21 -44.28 -6.30
CA GLU A 769 9.63 -43.93 -6.39
C GLU A 769 9.83 -42.42 -6.44
N ALA A 770 8.94 -41.70 -7.14
CA ALA A 770 8.96 -40.24 -7.15
C ALA A 770 8.74 -39.64 -5.74
N LEU A 771 7.77 -40.15 -4.99
CA LEU A 771 7.51 -39.75 -3.61
C LEU A 771 8.72 -40.04 -2.71
N ALA A 772 9.36 -41.20 -2.85
CA ALA A 772 10.56 -41.54 -2.10
C ALA A 772 11.69 -40.53 -2.35
N ARG A 773 12.00 -40.23 -3.63
CA ARG A 773 13.07 -39.27 -3.98
C ARG A 773 12.74 -37.83 -3.58
N ALA A 774 11.47 -37.42 -3.65
CA ALA A 774 11.04 -36.12 -3.18
C ALA A 774 11.17 -35.97 -1.65
N ARG A 775 10.83 -37.01 -0.88
CA ARG A 775 11.03 -37.03 0.59
C ARG A 775 12.49 -36.97 0.98
N GLU A 776 13.36 -37.73 0.30
CA GLU A 776 14.82 -37.68 0.52
C GLU A 776 15.36 -36.26 0.25
N SER A 777 14.94 -35.62 -0.85
CA SER A 777 15.32 -34.24 -1.17
C SER A 777 14.87 -33.24 -0.09
N VAL A 778 13.62 -33.34 0.40
CA VAL A 778 13.11 -32.49 1.48
C VAL A 778 13.89 -32.72 2.77
N ALA A 779 14.21 -33.96 3.12
CA ALA A 779 14.97 -34.28 4.34
C ALA A 779 16.36 -33.64 4.32
N LEU A 780 17.09 -33.79 3.22
CA LEU A 780 18.42 -33.16 3.07
C LEU A 780 18.34 -31.64 3.14
N ARG A 781 17.38 -31.02 2.46
CA ARG A 781 17.20 -29.56 2.47
C ARG A 781 16.69 -29.00 3.79
N ARG A 782 15.93 -29.78 4.57
CA ARG A 782 15.50 -29.39 5.91
C ARG A 782 16.67 -29.40 6.88
N GLU A 783 17.56 -30.40 6.80
CA GLU A 783 18.80 -30.40 7.58
C GLU A 783 19.72 -29.23 7.19
N LEU A 784 19.93 -29.03 5.89
CA LEU A 784 20.78 -27.95 5.38
C LEU A 784 20.26 -26.56 5.75
N SER A 785 18.97 -26.29 5.56
CA SER A 785 18.37 -24.98 5.88
C SER A 785 18.38 -24.65 7.38
N GLY A 786 18.46 -25.65 8.26
CA GLY A 786 18.68 -25.44 9.69
C GLY A 786 20.07 -24.87 10.00
N ARG A 787 21.05 -25.05 9.10
CA ARG A 787 22.43 -24.53 9.23
C ARG A 787 22.69 -23.33 8.32
N HIS A 788 21.98 -23.27 7.20
CA HIS A 788 22.13 -22.31 6.10
C HIS A 788 20.76 -21.74 5.70
N PRO A 789 20.23 -20.73 6.43
CA PRO A 789 18.89 -20.18 6.18
C PRO A 789 18.64 -19.69 4.75
N GLU A 790 19.68 -19.31 4.02
CA GLU A 790 19.62 -18.94 2.60
C GLU A 790 19.15 -20.08 1.68
N LEU A 791 19.15 -21.33 2.16
CA LEU A 791 18.64 -22.50 1.45
C LEU A 791 17.14 -22.76 1.67
N LEU A 792 16.45 -21.96 2.49
CA LEU A 792 14.99 -22.06 2.67
C LEU A 792 14.20 -22.03 1.35
N PRO A 793 14.49 -21.15 0.37
CA PRO A 793 13.82 -21.19 -0.94
C PRO A 793 14.03 -22.51 -1.69
N SER A 794 15.19 -23.17 -1.50
CA SER A 794 15.45 -24.50 -2.05
C SER A 794 14.63 -25.59 -1.38
N LEU A 795 14.47 -25.53 -0.05
CA LEU A 795 13.54 -26.38 0.68
C LEU A 795 12.10 -26.19 0.19
N ALA A 796 11.63 -24.95 0.08
CA ALA A 796 10.29 -24.63 -0.41
C ALA A 796 10.03 -25.23 -1.80
N ARG A 797 11.03 -25.23 -2.68
CA ARG A 797 10.96 -25.90 -3.99
C ARG A 797 10.74 -27.41 -3.88
N SER A 798 11.49 -28.11 -3.02
CA SER A 798 11.30 -29.54 -2.80
C SER A 798 9.95 -29.86 -2.15
N LEU A 799 9.50 -29.02 -1.20
CA LEU A 799 8.18 -29.17 -0.56
C LEU A 799 7.05 -29.04 -1.59
N SER A 800 7.12 -28.05 -2.49
CA SER A 800 6.15 -27.93 -3.59
C SER A 800 6.14 -29.14 -4.52
N THR A 801 7.29 -29.75 -4.79
CA THR A 801 7.38 -30.98 -5.59
C THR A 801 6.72 -32.15 -4.86
N LEU A 802 7.04 -32.31 -3.57
CA LEU A 802 6.47 -33.36 -2.73
C LEU A 802 4.94 -33.22 -2.62
N SER A 803 4.44 -32.00 -2.38
CA SER A 803 3.01 -31.70 -2.35
C SER A 803 2.31 -32.07 -3.65
N ARG A 804 2.91 -31.77 -4.81
CA ARG A 804 2.36 -32.17 -6.11
C ARG A 804 2.31 -33.69 -6.29
N HIS A 805 3.32 -34.41 -5.83
CA HIS A 805 3.29 -35.87 -5.89
C HIS A 805 2.28 -36.48 -4.90
N GLN A 806 2.11 -35.90 -3.71
CA GLN A 806 1.07 -36.29 -2.75
C GLN A 806 -0.34 -36.05 -3.31
N HIS A 807 -0.55 -34.89 -3.94
CA HIS A 807 -1.80 -34.56 -4.61
C HIS A 807 -2.14 -35.59 -5.72
N ARG A 808 -1.16 -35.93 -6.57
CA ARG A 808 -1.33 -36.96 -7.61
C ARG A 808 -1.59 -38.35 -7.06
N ALA A 809 -1.11 -38.65 -5.85
CA ALA A 809 -1.38 -39.90 -5.14
C ALA A 809 -2.76 -39.90 -4.43
N GLY A 810 -3.50 -38.79 -4.47
CA GLY A 810 -4.82 -38.64 -3.83
C GLY A 810 -4.78 -38.24 -2.35
N ASP A 811 -3.59 -38.00 -1.78
CA ASP A 811 -3.46 -37.57 -0.37
C ASP A 811 -3.53 -36.03 -0.26
N LEU A 812 -4.74 -35.49 -0.44
CA LEU A 812 -4.99 -34.05 -0.46
C LEU A 812 -4.62 -33.36 0.86
N ARG A 813 -4.78 -34.04 2.01
CA ARG A 813 -4.42 -33.46 3.33
C ARG A 813 -2.91 -33.36 3.52
N ALA A 814 -2.15 -34.39 3.17
CA ALA A 814 -0.69 -34.30 3.22
C ALA A 814 -0.15 -33.29 2.21
N ALA A 815 -0.78 -33.21 1.02
CA ALA A 815 -0.46 -32.22 0.01
C ALA A 815 -0.69 -30.79 0.52
N LEU A 816 -1.82 -30.53 1.18
CA LEU A 816 -2.15 -29.23 1.79
C LEU A 816 -1.07 -28.81 2.81
N GLY A 817 -0.80 -29.64 3.82
CA GLY A 817 0.18 -29.29 4.86
C GLY A 817 1.59 -29.06 4.30
N THR A 818 2.00 -29.83 3.29
CA THR A 818 3.30 -29.64 2.63
C THR A 818 3.32 -28.36 1.75
N ALA A 819 2.20 -28.03 1.11
CA ALA A 819 2.07 -26.80 0.34
C ALA A 819 2.05 -25.55 1.23
N GLU A 820 1.42 -25.61 2.40
CA GLU A 820 1.41 -24.52 3.39
C GLU A 820 2.81 -24.22 3.94
N GLU A 821 3.62 -25.26 4.21
CA GLU A 821 5.03 -25.08 4.61
C GLU A 821 5.84 -24.39 3.49
N SER A 822 5.65 -24.82 2.23
CA SER A 822 6.26 -24.19 1.05
C SER A 822 5.83 -22.73 0.88
N LEU A 823 4.53 -22.47 1.08
CA LEU A 823 3.90 -21.17 0.94
C LEU A 823 4.44 -20.17 1.95
N SER A 824 4.60 -20.57 3.22
CA SER A 824 5.16 -19.71 4.27
C SER A 824 6.55 -19.18 3.88
N VAL A 825 7.42 -20.07 3.38
CA VAL A 825 8.76 -19.69 2.93
C VAL A 825 8.71 -18.79 1.69
N ARG A 826 7.85 -19.09 0.72
CA ARG A 826 7.76 -18.31 -0.53
C ARG A 826 7.09 -16.95 -0.36
N ARG A 827 6.12 -16.82 0.56
CA ARG A 827 5.57 -15.52 0.94
C ARG A 827 6.67 -14.63 1.50
N THR A 828 7.43 -15.14 2.48
CA THR A 828 8.60 -14.44 3.04
C THR A 828 9.62 -14.06 1.94
N ALA A 829 9.96 -14.99 1.04
CA ALA A 829 10.92 -14.70 -0.02
C ALA A 829 10.39 -13.67 -1.04
N ALA A 830 9.11 -13.74 -1.42
CA ALA A 830 8.46 -12.79 -2.34
C ALA A 830 8.21 -11.43 -1.70
N ASP A 831 8.03 -11.36 -0.40
CA ASP A 831 8.01 -10.10 0.32
C ASP A 831 9.42 -9.49 0.26
N GLN A 832 10.48 -10.26 0.50
CA GLN A 832 11.88 -9.78 0.42
C GLN A 832 12.34 -9.36 -0.97
N GLU A 833 12.08 -10.17 -1.99
CA GLU A 833 12.49 -9.92 -3.37
C GLU A 833 11.34 -10.26 -4.33
N PRO A 834 10.33 -9.37 -4.46
CA PRO A 834 9.13 -9.65 -5.25
C PRO A 834 9.45 -10.00 -6.70
N ASP A 835 10.37 -9.25 -7.30
CA ASP A 835 10.81 -9.48 -8.67
C ASP A 835 11.45 -10.88 -8.87
N ALA A 836 12.01 -11.48 -7.81
CA ALA A 836 12.62 -12.80 -7.87
C ALA A 836 11.62 -13.94 -7.55
N TYR A 837 10.76 -13.77 -6.56
CA TYR A 837 10.00 -14.90 -6.00
C TYR A 837 8.49 -14.86 -6.24
N LEU A 838 7.91 -13.79 -6.82
CA LEU A 838 6.46 -13.73 -7.09
C LEU A 838 5.97 -14.86 -8.01
N VAL A 839 6.78 -15.30 -8.98
CA VAL A 839 6.41 -16.43 -9.86
C VAL A 839 6.33 -17.74 -9.07
N GLU A 840 7.30 -17.98 -8.19
CA GLU A 840 7.30 -19.18 -7.35
C GLU A 840 6.15 -19.13 -6.33
N LEU A 841 5.85 -17.96 -5.76
CA LEU A 841 4.69 -17.75 -4.88
C LEU A 841 3.38 -18.03 -5.63
N ALA A 842 3.18 -17.44 -6.80
CA ALA A 842 2.00 -17.66 -7.64
C ALA A 842 1.78 -19.15 -7.93
N SER A 843 2.83 -19.86 -8.35
CA SER A 843 2.74 -21.31 -8.59
C SER A 843 2.35 -22.12 -7.34
N THR A 844 2.69 -21.65 -6.14
CA THR A 844 2.28 -22.31 -4.88
C THR A 844 0.81 -22.07 -4.60
N LEU A 845 0.36 -20.84 -4.80
CA LEU A 845 -1.03 -20.44 -4.58
C LEU A 845 -1.96 -21.14 -5.58
N ASP A 846 -1.57 -21.25 -6.85
CA ASP A 846 -2.33 -21.99 -7.85
C ASP A 846 -2.48 -23.47 -7.48
N HIS A 847 -1.40 -24.06 -6.94
CA HIS A 847 -1.43 -25.44 -6.45
C HIS A 847 -2.32 -25.59 -5.21
N LEU A 848 -2.31 -24.62 -4.31
CA LEU A 848 -3.22 -24.60 -3.15
C LEU A 848 -4.68 -24.45 -3.56
N VAL A 849 -4.98 -23.58 -4.54
CA VAL A 849 -6.32 -23.44 -5.13
C VAL A 849 -6.81 -24.80 -5.63
N GLN A 850 -5.96 -25.58 -6.31
CA GLN A 850 -6.33 -26.94 -6.76
C GLN A 850 -6.58 -27.90 -5.59
N ILE A 851 -5.71 -27.91 -4.57
CA ILE A 851 -5.88 -28.79 -3.40
C ILE A 851 -7.16 -28.44 -2.64
N LEU A 852 -7.41 -27.15 -2.39
CA LEU A 852 -8.55 -26.65 -1.63
C LEU A 852 -9.87 -26.89 -2.36
N ALA A 853 -9.88 -26.77 -3.69
CA ALA A 853 -11.01 -27.18 -4.52
C ALA A 853 -11.30 -28.69 -4.38
N GLY A 854 -10.25 -29.54 -4.41
CA GLY A 854 -10.43 -30.98 -4.19
C GLY A 854 -10.87 -31.37 -2.77
N LEU A 855 -10.67 -30.48 -1.79
CA LEU A 855 -11.12 -30.65 -0.41
C LEU A 855 -12.49 -30.03 -0.13
N ASP A 856 -13.10 -29.35 -1.10
CA ASP A 856 -14.35 -28.57 -0.96
C ASP A 856 -14.30 -27.49 0.14
N ASP A 857 -13.12 -26.93 0.45
CA ASP A 857 -12.96 -25.82 1.40
C ASP A 857 -13.14 -24.46 0.69
N VAL A 858 -14.40 -24.10 0.41
CA VAL A 858 -14.75 -22.89 -0.35
C VAL A 858 -14.21 -21.60 0.28
N PRO A 859 -14.30 -21.36 1.60
CA PRO A 859 -13.72 -20.15 2.21
C PRO A 859 -12.20 -20.05 2.03
N ALA A 860 -11.45 -21.13 2.31
CA ALA A 860 -10.00 -21.10 2.16
C ALA A 860 -9.57 -20.99 0.68
N LEU A 861 -10.30 -21.65 -0.21
CA LEU A 861 -10.12 -21.57 -1.66
C LEU A 861 -10.25 -20.13 -2.17
N LEU A 862 -11.30 -19.42 -1.74
CA LEU A 862 -11.53 -18.03 -2.15
C LEU A 862 -10.41 -17.09 -1.65
N GLU A 863 -9.94 -17.27 -0.42
CA GLU A 863 -8.82 -16.49 0.11
C GLU A 863 -7.52 -16.75 -0.67
N ALA A 864 -7.21 -18.02 -0.96
CA ALA A 864 -6.05 -18.38 -1.78
C ALA A 864 -6.16 -17.79 -3.20
N ALA A 865 -7.36 -17.82 -3.81
CA ALA A 865 -7.60 -17.27 -5.14
C ALA A 865 -7.47 -15.73 -5.18
N ARG A 866 -7.93 -15.01 -4.14
CA ARG A 866 -7.75 -13.56 -4.01
C ARG A 866 -6.28 -13.16 -3.88
N GLU A 867 -5.51 -13.91 -3.09
CA GLU A 867 -4.07 -13.69 -2.98
C GLU A 867 -3.36 -13.96 -4.32
N ALA A 868 -3.66 -15.10 -4.96
CA ALA A 868 -3.12 -15.45 -6.28
C ALA A 868 -3.44 -14.36 -7.32
N ARG A 869 -4.66 -13.83 -7.34
CA ARG A 869 -5.07 -12.69 -8.19
C ARG A 869 -4.17 -11.47 -7.96
N SER A 870 -3.89 -11.12 -6.71
CA SER A 870 -3.02 -9.97 -6.38
C SER A 870 -1.59 -10.16 -6.92
N VAL A 871 -1.02 -11.35 -6.73
CA VAL A 871 0.32 -11.70 -7.21
C VAL A 871 0.37 -11.72 -8.74
N ARG A 872 -0.59 -12.40 -9.39
CA ARG A 872 -0.67 -12.51 -10.86
C ARG A 872 -0.87 -11.17 -11.54
N ARG A 873 -1.66 -10.26 -10.94
CA ARG A 873 -1.81 -8.88 -11.43
C ARG A 873 -0.48 -8.14 -11.48
N THR A 874 0.36 -8.32 -10.47
CA THR A 874 1.68 -7.69 -10.39
C THR A 874 2.61 -8.25 -11.45
N LEU A 875 2.66 -9.57 -11.61
CA LEU A 875 3.47 -10.25 -12.63
C LEU A 875 3.05 -9.87 -14.05
N ALA A 876 1.74 -9.83 -14.33
CA ALA A 876 1.20 -9.44 -15.62
C ALA A 876 1.46 -7.97 -15.99
N ARG A 877 1.73 -7.10 -15.00
CA ARG A 877 2.17 -5.72 -15.25
C ARG A 877 3.65 -5.63 -15.60
N VAL A 878 4.50 -6.48 -15.03
CA VAL A 878 5.95 -6.49 -15.28
C VAL A 878 6.27 -7.17 -16.61
N ARG A 879 5.66 -8.34 -16.85
CA ARG A 879 5.92 -9.15 -18.05
C ARG A 879 4.62 -9.74 -18.61
N PRO A 880 3.77 -8.91 -19.26
CA PRO A 880 2.46 -9.32 -19.74
C PRO A 880 2.52 -10.52 -20.68
N GLU A 881 3.55 -10.62 -21.51
CA GLU A 881 3.68 -11.68 -22.50
C GLU A 881 3.83 -13.07 -21.86
N ALA A 882 4.34 -13.13 -20.63
CA ALA A 882 4.54 -14.39 -19.90
C ALA A 882 3.42 -14.71 -18.90
N HIS A 883 2.78 -13.69 -18.31
CA HIS A 883 1.94 -13.90 -17.11
C HIS A 883 0.48 -13.48 -17.27
N LEU A 884 0.09 -12.87 -18.40
CA LEU A 884 -1.27 -12.37 -18.59
C LEU A 884 -2.30 -13.49 -18.76
N ALA A 885 -1.92 -14.65 -19.32
CA ALA A 885 -2.80 -15.83 -19.42
C ALA A 885 -3.18 -16.37 -18.04
N ASP A 886 -2.18 -16.65 -17.21
CA ASP A 886 -2.39 -17.10 -15.83
C ASP A 886 -3.17 -16.08 -14.97
N HIS A 887 -3.01 -14.77 -15.24
CA HIS A 887 -3.83 -13.73 -14.60
C HIS A 887 -5.31 -13.82 -15.02
N VAL A 888 -5.61 -14.14 -16.28
CA VAL A 888 -6.99 -14.39 -16.71
C VAL A 888 -7.56 -15.62 -16.01
N GLU A 889 -6.81 -16.71 -15.96
CA GLU A 889 -7.27 -17.96 -15.34
C GLU A 889 -7.67 -17.77 -13.87
N ILE A 890 -6.84 -17.08 -13.08
CA ILE A 890 -7.18 -16.85 -11.67
C ILE A 890 -8.36 -15.88 -11.49
N LEU A 891 -8.55 -14.92 -12.40
CA LEU A 891 -9.73 -14.05 -12.39
C LEU A 891 -11.01 -14.83 -12.69
N LEU A 892 -10.95 -15.83 -13.59
CA LEU A 892 -12.08 -16.72 -13.84
C LEU A 892 -12.44 -17.51 -12.58
N VAL A 893 -11.45 -18.02 -11.85
CA VAL A 893 -11.67 -18.70 -10.56
C VAL A 893 -12.37 -17.78 -9.55
N VAL A 894 -11.87 -16.55 -9.35
CA VAL A 894 -12.50 -15.58 -8.43
C VAL A 894 -13.91 -15.22 -8.88
N ALA A 895 -14.13 -15.02 -10.18
CA ALA A 895 -15.46 -14.73 -10.71
C ALA A 895 -16.44 -15.89 -10.47
N GLU A 896 -15.96 -17.14 -10.51
CA GLU A 896 -16.78 -18.31 -10.22
C GLU A 896 -17.17 -18.45 -8.75
N LEU A 897 -16.21 -18.20 -7.84
CA LEU A 897 -16.37 -18.37 -6.40
C LEU A 897 -17.13 -17.21 -5.71
N THR A 898 -17.34 -16.09 -6.39
CA THR A 898 -17.97 -14.88 -5.84
C THR A 898 -19.30 -14.57 -6.51
N GLU A 899 -20.06 -13.66 -5.91
CA GLU A 899 -21.33 -13.15 -6.46
C GLU A 899 -21.35 -11.61 -6.44
N GLY A 900 -22.34 -11.02 -7.11
CA GLY A 900 -22.56 -9.58 -7.09
C GLY A 900 -21.45 -8.76 -7.74
N ALA A 901 -21.04 -7.68 -7.08
CA ALA A 901 -20.07 -6.72 -7.63
C ALA A 901 -18.67 -7.33 -7.81
N GLU A 902 -18.18 -8.13 -6.85
CA GLU A 902 -16.84 -8.72 -6.93
C GLU A 902 -16.71 -9.69 -8.12
N SER A 903 -17.73 -10.50 -8.36
CA SER A 903 -17.78 -11.43 -9.51
C SER A 903 -17.76 -10.68 -10.84
N LEU A 904 -18.53 -9.59 -10.94
CA LEU A 904 -18.57 -8.76 -12.14
C LEU A 904 -17.23 -8.05 -12.38
N GLU A 905 -16.61 -7.50 -11.34
CA GLU A 905 -15.29 -6.87 -11.44
C GLU A 905 -14.22 -7.84 -11.91
N ALA A 906 -14.17 -9.05 -11.32
CA ALA A 906 -13.22 -10.08 -11.71
C ALA A 906 -13.43 -10.50 -13.18
N ALA A 907 -14.69 -10.68 -13.59
CA ALA A 907 -15.02 -11.04 -14.96
C ALA A 907 -14.73 -9.93 -15.99
N ASP A 908 -15.00 -8.67 -15.66
CA ASP A 908 -14.68 -7.51 -16.50
C ASP A 908 -13.17 -7.34 -16.68
N GLU A 909 -12.40 -7.56 -15.59
CA GLU A 909 -10.95 -7.58 -15.63
C GLU A 909 -10.45 -8.73 -16.52
N ALA A 910 -11.04 -9.93 -16.39
CA ALA A 910 -10.69 -11.10 -17.20
C ALA A 910 -10.94 -10.86 -18.69
N VAL A 911 -12.09 -10.27 -19.06
CA VAL A 911 -12.41 -9.93 -20.46
C VAL A 911 -11.41 -8.91 -21.01
N THR A 912 -11.02 -7.93 -20.20
CA THR A 912 -10.04 -6.90 -20.60
C THR A 912 -8.68 -7.52 -20.87
N ALA A 913 -8.19 -8.36 -19.95
CA ALA A 913 -6.92 -9.05 -20.08
C ALA A 913 -6.91 -10.07 -21.24
N ALA A 914 -7.97 -10.88 -21.38
CA ALA A 914 -8.09 -11.86 -22.46
C ALA A 914 -8.16 -11.19 -23.85
N ARG A 915 -8.78 -10.01 -23.97
CA ARG A 915 -8.75 -9.22 -25.22
C ARG A 915 -7.36 -8.73 -25.58
N ALA A 916 -6.55 -8.38 -24.58
CA ALA A 916 -5.16 -7.99 -24.80
C ALA A 916 -4.33 -9.22 -25.25
N LEU A 917 -4.49 -10.38 -24.60
CA LEU A 917 -3.87 -11.64 -25.03
C LEU A 917 -4.20 -11.99 -26.49
N VAL A 918 -5.48 -11.95 -26.88
CA VAL A 918 -5.88 -12.28 -28.26
C VAL A 918 -5.33 -11.28 -29.28
N ARG A 919 -5.20 -10.01 -28.90
CA ARG A 919 -4.64 -8.97 -29.75
C ARG A 919 -3.13 -9.16 -29.96
N ASP A 920 -2.42 -9.46 -28.88
CA ASP A 920 -0.95 -9.40 -28.84
C ASP A 920 -0.30 -10.75 -29.13
N GLN A 921 -0.93 -11.86 -28.70
CA GLN A 921 -0.44 -13.24 -28.85
C GLN A 921 -1.29 -14.09 -29.79
N GLY A 922 -2.40 -13.54 -30.29
CA GLY A 922 -3.19 -14.14 -31.36
C GLY A 922 -4.24 -15.15 -30.90
N ARG A 923 -4.69 -15.98 -31.84
CA ARG A 923 -5.94 -16.74 -31.72
C ARG A 923 -5.89 -17.93 -30.74
N ALA A 924 -4.71 -18.35 -30.31
CA ALA A 924 -4.57 -19.43 -29.33
C ALA A 924 -5.31 -19.12 -28.02
N HIS A 925 -5.46 -17.84 -27.66
CA HIS A 925 -6.12 -17.42 -26.42
C HIS A 925 -7.63 -17.13 -26.59
N LEU A 926 -8.24 -17.53 -27.71
CA LEU A 926 -9.69 -17.38 -27.90
C LEU A 926 -10.50 -18.19 -26.87
N GLY A 927 -9.98 -19.33 -26.40
CA GLY A 927 -10.63 -20.12 -25.33
C GLY A 927 -10.82 -19.30 -24.06
N LEU A 928 -9.74 -18.69 -23.55
CA LEU A 928 -9.77 -17.82 -22.37
C LEU A 928 -10.70 -16.61 -22.53
N LEU A 929 -10.76 -16.02 -23.73
CA LEU A 929 -11.70 -14.93 -24.01
C LEU A 929 -13.17 -15.41 -23.99
N GLY A 930 -13.43 -16.61 -24.51
CA GLY A 930 -14.73 -17.26 -24.44
C GLY A 930 -15.18 -17.50 -23.00
N ALA A 931 -14.29 -18.08 -22.19
CA ALA A 931 -14.51 -18.31 -20.76
C ALA A 931 -14.77 -17.01 -19.99
N ALA A 932 -13.99 -15.95 -20.26
CA ALA A 932 -14.18 -14.64 -19.65
C ALA A 932 -15.54 -14.00 -20.00
N PHE A 933 -15.99 -14.12 -21.24
CA PHE A 933 -17.35 -13.68 -21.60
C PHE A 933 -18.43 -14.49 -20.87
N ARG A 934 -18.23 -15.80 -20.70
CA ARG A 934 -19.17 -16.64 -19.95
C ARG A 934 -19.27 -16.19 -18.49
N ALA A 935 -18.12 -15.99 -17.82
CA ALA A 935 -18.06 -15.50 -16.45
C ALA A 935 -18.75 -14.13 -16.30
N GLN A 936 -18.48 -13.20 -17.23
CA GLN A 936 -19.13 -11.87 -17.25
C GLN A 936 -20.65 -11.99 -17.40
N ALA A 937 -21.11 -12.86 -18.30
CA ALA A 937 -22.53 -13.07 -18.51
C ALA A 937 -23.21 -13.66 -17.26
N ARG A 938 -22.57 -14.61 -16.57
CA ARG A 938 -23.05 -15.18 -15.30
C ARG A 938 -23.19 -14.09 -14.23
N ALA A 939 -22.16 -13.26 -14.04
CA ALA A 939 -22.16 -12.19 -13.05
C ALA A 939 -23.26 -11.13 -13.28
N LEU A 940 -23.66 -10.91 -14.54
CA LEU A 940 -24.72 -9.95 -14.89
C LEU A 940 -26.15 -10.43 -14.63
N VAL A 941 -26.39 -11.76 -14.52
CA VAL A 941 -27.73 -12.32 -14.35
C VAL A 941 -28.37 -11.89 -13.02
N PRO A 942 -27.71 -12.02 -11.85
CA PRO A 942 -28.27 -11.60 -10.56
C PRO A 942 -28.48 -10.08 -10.45
N LEU A 943 -27.71 -9.28 -11.19
CA LEU A 943 -27.72 -7.81 -11.12
C LEU A 943 -28.85 -7.16 -11.94
N GLY A 944 -29.85 -7.93 -12.38
CA GLY A 944 -31.01 -7.39 -13.09
C GLY A 944 -30.72 -6.93 -14.53
N SER A 945 -29.62 -7.40 -15.14
CA SER A 945 -29.27 -7.10 -16.54
C SER A 945 -29.46 -8.27 -17.55
N PRO A 946 -30.57 -9.07 -17.54
CA PRO A 946 -30.72 -10.27 -18.38
C PRO A 946 -30.48 -10.06 -19.89
N PRO A 947 -30.98 -9.00 -20.56
CA PRO A 947 -30.73 -8.80 -22.00
C PRO A 947 -29.26 -8.50 -22.33
N VAL A 948 -28.51 -7.93 -21.39
CA VAL A 948 -27.06 -7.71 -21.54
C VAL A 948 -26.33 -9.03 -21.36
N ALA A 949 -26.62 -9.76 -20.27
CA ALA A 949 -26.08 -11.09 -20.00
C ALA A 949 -26.28 -12.04 -21.19
N PHE A 950 -27.48 -12.06 -21.76
CA PHE A 950 -27.79 -12.88 -22.94
C PHE A 950 -26.90 -12.56 -24.14
N ARG A 951 -26.73 -11.27 -24.49
CA ARG A 951 -25.84 -10.85 -25.59
C ARG A 951 -24.39 -11.24 -25.34
N VAL A 952 -23.94 -11.24 -24.09
CA VAL A 952 -22.59 -11.66 -23.71
C VAL A 952 -22.46 -13.18 -23.82
N TYR A 953 -23.45 -13.97 -23.35
CA TYR A 953 -23.47 -15.42 -23.56
C TYR A 953 -23.43 -15.79 -25.05
N THR A 954 -24.17 -15.09 -25.90
CA THR A 954 -24.11 -15.32 -27.36
C THR A 954 -22.70 -15.13 -27.91
N LYS A 955 -21.97 -14.10 -27.44
CA LYS A 955 -20.57 -13.89 -27.82
C LYS A 955 -19.67 -15.01 -27.29
N ALA A 956 -19.86 -15.43 -26.04
CA ALA A 956 -19.12 -16.55 -25.44
C ALA A 956 -19.28 -17.82 -26.29
N ALA A 957 -20.53 -18.23 -26.58
CA ALA A 957 -20.81 -19.42 -27.39
C ALA A 957 -20.26 -19.29 -28.82
N GLN A 958 -20.32 -18.11 -29.45
CA GLN A 958 -19.73 -17.92 -30.79
C GLN A 958 -18.22 -18.16 -30.81
N VAL A 959 -17.50 -17.64 -29.81
CA VAL A 959 -16.06 -17.80 -29.67
C VAL A 959 -15.73 -19.27 -29.34
N LEU A 960 -16.38 -19.83 -28.32
CA LEU A 960 -16.12 -21.19 -27.85
C LEU A 960 -16.50 -22.26 -28.89
N ARG A 961 -17.59 -22.08 -29.64
CA ARG A 961 -17.97 -22.96 -30.77
C ARG A 961 -16.89 -22.99 -31.85
N ARG A 962 -16.17 -21.89 -32.04
CA ARG A 962 -15.07 -21.84 -32.98
C ARG A 962 -13.86 -22.60 -32.44
N VAL A 963 -13.48 -22.34 -31.18
CA VAL A 963 -12.37 -23.04 -30.51
C VAL A 963 -12.61 -24.54 -30.52
N PHE A 964 -13.78 -25.00 -30.07
CA PHE A 964 -14.15 -26.41 -30.04
C PHE A 964 -14.08 -27.09 -31.42
N ARG A 965 -14.50 -26.41 -32.49
CA ARG A 965 -14.39 -26.96 -33.86
C ARG A 965 -12.95 -27.01 -34.38
N GLU A 966 -12.10 -26.08 -33.96
CA GLU A 966 -10.71 -25.97 -34.42
C GLU A 966 -9.76 -26.90 -33.62
N THR A 967 -9.97 -27.04 -32.30
CA THR A 967 -9.04 -27.76 -31.40
C THR A 967 -9.67 -28.90 -30.59
N GLY A 968 -11.00 -28.93 -30.45
CA GLY A 968 -11.70 -29.85 -29.53
C GLY A 968 -11.71 -29.40 -28.07
N GLU A 969 -11.08 -28.28 -27.73
CA GLU A 969 -10.98 -27.76 -26.36
C GLU A 969 -12.14 -26.79 -26.01
N GLY A 970 -12.31 -26.48 -24.71
CA GLY A 970 -13.31 -25.52 -24.21
C GLY A 970 -14.76 -26.02 -24.30
N ALA A 971 -14.95 -27.34 -24.31
CA ALA A 971 -16.26 -27.96 -24.45
C ALA A 971 -17.17 -27.71 -23.22
N ASP A 972 -16.61 -27.68 -22.02
CA ASP A 972 -17.33 -27.39 -20.78
C ASP A 972 -17.90 -25.97 -20.76
N ASP A 973 -17.07 -24.96 -21.08
CA ASP A 973 -17.49 -23.57 -21.18
C ASP A 973 -18.52 -23.38 -22.30
N LEU A 974 -18.37 -24.10 -23.43
CA LEU A 974 -19.33 -24.08 -24.52
C LEU A 974 -20.69 -24.64 -24.07
N LEU A 975 -20.70 -25.80 -23.41
CA LEU A 975 -21.92 -26.43 -22.88
C LEU A 975 -22.63 -25.49 -21.91
N LYS A 976 -21.90 -24.92 -20.94
CA LYS A 976 -22.43 -23.93 -19.98
C LYS A 976 -23.04 -22.72 -20.71
N ALA A 977 -22.38 -22.19 -21.74
CA ALA A 977 -22.88 -21.05 -22.50
C ALA A 977 -24.13 -21.37 -23.34
N LEU A 978 -24.21 -22.57 -23.94
CA LEU A 978 -25.38 -23.03 -24.71
C LEU A 978 -26.58 -23.28 -23.79
N ASN A 979 -26.36 -23.96 -22.66
CA ASN A 979 -27.40 -24.25 -21.66
C ASN A 979 -27.98 -22.96 -21.08
N ALA A 980 -27.13 -22.00 -20.69
CA ALA A 980 -27.57 -20.70 -20.17
C ALA A 980 -28.43 -19.94 -21.20
N GLN A 981 -28.08 -19.98 -22.49
CA GLN A 981 -28.88 -19.36 -23.53
C GLN A 981 -30.22 -20.08 -23.75
N ALA A 982 -30.23 -21.41 -23.77
CA ALA A 982 -31.46 -22.18 -23.92
C ALA A 982 -32.44 -21.87 -22.77
N ARG A 983 -31.94 -21.85 -21.52
CA ARG A 983 -32.72 -21.44 -20.33
C ARG A 983 -33.22 -20.01 -20.42
N PHE A 984 -32.40 -19.08 -20.93
CA PHE A 984 -32.84 -17.70 -21.16
C PHE A 984 -34.00 -17.62 -22.17
N TYR A 985 -33.91 -18.34 -23.29
CA TYR A 985 -34.97 -18.38 -24.29
C TYR A 985 -36.28 -18.97 -23.76
N LEU A 986 -36.19 -20.04 -22.96
CA LEU A 986 -37.36 -20.61 -22.28
C LEU A 986 -38.01 -19.61 -21.30
N THR A 987 -37.18 -18.93 -20.50
CA THR A 987 -37.66 -18.13 -19.37
C THR A 987 -38.15 -16.74 -19.77
N PHE A 988 -37.38 -16.02 -20.61
CA PHE A 988 -37.57 -14.59 -20.83
C PHE A 988 -38.18 -14.22 -22.17
N THR A 989 -37.93 -15.00 -23.22
CA THR A 989 -38.46 -14.71 -24.57
C THR A 989 -39.56 -15.68 -25.00
N ARG A 990 -39.73 -16.81 -24.28
CA ARG A 990 -40.65 -17.92 -24.59
C ARG A 990 -40.49 -18.48 -26.01
N SER A 991 -39.32 -18.30 -26.62
CA SER A 991 -39.03 -18.82 -27.95
C SER A 991 -38.50 -20.25 -27.85
N VAL A 992 -39.42 -21.21 -27.77
CA VAL A 992 -39.10 -22.62 -27.58
C VAL A 992 -38.28 -23.21 -28.73
N ALA A 993 -38.53 -22.79 -29.98
CA ALA A 993 -37.73 -23.24 -31.14
C ALA A 993 -36.24 -22.83 -31.05
N ALA A 994 -35.95 -21.65 -30.50
CA ALA A 994 -34.56 -21.21 -30.30
C ALA A 994 -33.88 -21.98 -29.16
N ALA A 995 -34.63 -22.29 -28.09
CA ALA A 995 -34.14 -23.11 -26.99
C ALA A 995 -33.91 -24.57 -27.43
N GLU A 996 -34.77 -25.12 -28.28
CA GLU A 996 -34.62 -26.43 -28.93
C GLU A 996 -33.33 -26.51 -29.71
N HIS A 997 -33.08 -25.54 -30.61
CA HIS A 997 -31.85 -25.52 -31.39
C HIS A 997 -30.59 -25.53 -30.52
N LEU A 998 -30.54 -24.70 -29.47
CA LEU A 998 -29.39 -24.60 -28.58
C LEU A 998 -29.20 -25.85 -27.71
N SER A 999 -30.29 -26.42 -27.18
CA SER A 999 -30.21 -27.65 -26.39
C SER A 999 -29.79 -28.85 -27.23
N ALA A 1000 -30.28 -28.95 -28.48
CA ALA A 1000 -29.86 -29.99 -29.42
C ALA A 1000 -28.38 -29.83 -29.81
N GLU A 1001 -27.91 -28.59 -29.97
CA GLU A 1001 -26.49 -28.32 -30.19
C GLU A 1001 -25.62 -28.77 -28.99
N ALA A 1002 -26.06 -28.50 -27.75
CA ALA A 1002 -25.36 -28.97 -26.56
C ALA A 1002 -25.27 -30.51 -26.50
N LEU A 1003 -26.35 -31.22 -26.86
CA LEU A 1003 -26.33 -32.68 -26.97
C LEU A 1003 -25.38 -33.18 -28.08
N ALA A 1004 -25.30 -32.46 -29.21
CA ALA A 1004 -24.37 -32.80 -30.28
C ALA A 1004 -22.90 -32.62 -29.84
N VAL A 1005 -22.60 -31.60 -29.04
CA VAL A 1005 -21.28 -31.42 -28.42
C VAL A 1005 -20.97 -32.58 -27.48
N LEU A 1006 -21.91 -32.97 -26.61
CA LEU A 1006 -21.75 -34.11 -25.69
C LEU A 1006 -21.55 -35.45 -26.40
N ALA A 1007 -22.19 -35.65 -27.54
CA ALA A 1007 -22.05 -36.86 -28.35
C ALA A 1007 -20.66 -37.00 -28.99
N ALA A 1008 -19.92 -35.89 -29.12
CA ALA A 1008 -18.54 -35.88 -29.63
C ALA A 1008 -17.49 -36.10 -28.53
N LEU A 1009 -17.91 -36.20 -27.26
CA LEU A 1009 -17.05 -36.36 -26.09
C LEU A 1009 -17.18 -37.78 -25.49
N PRO A 1010 -16.18 -38.26 -24.73
CA PRO A 1010 -16.30 -39.48 -23.92
C PRO A 1010 -17.52 -39.45 -22.98
N GLU A 1011 -18.13 -40.61 -22.71
CA GLU A 1011 -19.34 -40.68 -21.87
C GLU A 1011 -19.13 -40.15 -20.45
N ASP A 1012 -17.92 -40.32 -19.92
CA ASP A 1012 -17.49 -39.89 -18.59
C ASP A 1012 -17.01 -38.43 -18.53
N ALA A 1013 -16.92 -37.74 -19.67
CA ALA A 1013 -16.50 -36.34 -19.69
C ALA A 1013 -17.60 -35.41 -19.16
N PHE A 1014 -17.20 -34.49 -18.27
CA PHE A 1014 -18.02 -33.38 -17.74
C PHE A 1014 -19.39 -33.85 -17.19
N PRO A 1015 -19.43 -34.68 -16.14
CA PRO A 1015 -20.66 -35.31 -15.68
C PRO A 1015 -21.72 -34.31 -15.21
N GLU A 1016 -21.31 -33.18 -14.63
CA GLU A 1016 -22.21 -32.12 -14.18
C GLU A 1016 -22.80 -31.35 -15.36
N GLU A 1017 -21.97 -30.91 -16.30
CA GLU A 1017 -22.41 -30.20 -17.50
C GLU A 1017 -23.28 -31.09 -18.40
N ARG A 1018 -22.97 -32.40 -18.46
CA ARG A 1018 -23.79 -33.41 -19.13
C ARG A 1018 -25.17 -33.50 -18.48
N ALA A 1019 -25.24 -33.59 -17.16
CA ALA A 1019 -26.51 -33.61 -16.43
C ALA A 1019 -27.32 -32.32 -16.66
N GLU A 1020 -26.67 -31.15 -16.62
CA GLU A 1020 -27.36 -29.87 -16.84
C GLU A 1020 -27.86 -29.71 -18.28
N ALA A 1021 -27.09 -30.17 -19.27
CA ALA A 1021 -27.52 -30.13 -20.67
C ALA A 1021 -28.71 -31.06 -20.92
N LEU A 1022 -28.72 -32.26 -20.32
CA LEU A 1022 -29.83 -33.20 -20.40
C LEU A 1022 -31.09 -32.66 -19.71
N ASP A 1023 -30.97 -32.09 -18.50
CA ASP A 1023 -32.09 -31.42 -17.80
C ASP A 1023 -32.63 -30.24 -18.62
N THR A 1024 -31.74 -29.40 -19.15
CA THR A 1024 -32.14 -28.28 -20.00
C THR A 1024 -32.89 -28.77 -21.24
N HIS A 1025 -32.40 -29.82 -21.90
CA HIS A 1025 -33.07 -30.40 -23.06
C HIS A 1025 -34.43 -31.01 -22.70
N ALA A 1026 -34.54 -31.73 -21.58
CA ALA A 1026 -35.80 -32.29 -21.11
C ALA A 1026 -36.87 -31.19 -20.89
N ARG A 1027 -36.50 -30.09 -20.23
CA ARG A 1027 -37.40 -28.94 -20.02
C ARG A 1027 -37.82 -28.27 -21.33
N VAL A 1028 -36.92 -28.24 -22.32
CA VAL A 1028 -37.27 -27.78 -23.67
C VAL A 1028 -38.30 -28.71 -24.32
N GLN A 1029 -38.12 -30.03 -24.21
CA GLN A 1029 -39.07 -31.01 -24.76
C GLN A 1029 -40.45 -30.92 -24.08
N GLU A 1030 -40.50 -30.79 -22.76
CA GLU A 1030 -41.75 -30.54 -22.03
C GLU A 1030 -42.45 -29.26 -22.51
N ALA A 1031 -41.68 -28.19 -22.76
CA ALA A 1031 -42.22 -26.94 -23.30
C ALA A 1031 -42.73 -27.09 -24.74
N LEU A 1032 -42.10 -27.94 -25.57
CA LEU A 1032 -42.58 -28.28 -26.92
C LEU A 1032 -43.88 -29.09 -26.87
N GLU A 1033 -43.94 -30.09 -25.99
CA GLU A 1033 -45.12 -30.94 -25.79
C GLU A 1033 -46.33 -30.15 -25.28
N GLY A 1034 -46.09 -29.13 -24.42
CA GLY A 1034 -47.09 -28.18 -23.96
C GLY A 1034 -47.56 -27.17 -25.03
N ILE A 1035 -46.83 -27.03 -26.14
CA ILE A 1035 -47.18 -26.17 -27.29
C ILE A 1035 -47.87 -26.96 -28.41
N THR A 1036 -47.63 -28.27 -28.52
CA THR A 1036 -48.41 -29.11 -29.44
C THR A 1036 -49.85 -29.23 -28.96
N PRO A 1037 -50.85 -28.69 -29.69
CA PRO A 1037 -52.24 -28.93 -29.36
C PRO A 1037 -52.53 -30.44 -29.51
N PRO A 1038 -53.46 -31.02 -28.72
CA PRO A 1038 -53.80 -32.42 -28.85
C PRO A 1038 -54.21 -32.74 -30.31
N PRO A 1039 -53.93 -33.96 -30.79
CA PRO A 1039 -54.24 -34.35 -32.16
C PRO A 1039 -55.75 -34.18 -32.41
N GLY A 1040 -56.11 -33.23 -33.28
CA GLY A 1040 -57.50 -32.89 -33.60
C GLY A 1040 -57.85 -31.39 -33.57
N THR A 1041 -56.92 -30.51 -33.18
CA THR A 1041 -57.20 -29.06 -33.11
C THR A 1041 -56.82 -28.38 -34.44
N PRO A 1042 -57.75 -27.68 -35.14
CA PRO A 1042 -57.48 -27.09 -36.44
C PRO A 1042 -56.52 -25.89 -36.34
N PRO A 1043 -55.73 -25.59 -37.40
CA PRO A 1043 -54.77 -24.50 -37.36
C PRO A 1043 -55.49 -23.14 -37.19
N PRO A 1044 -54.91 -22.17 -36.46
CA PRO A 1044 -55.47 -20.83 -36.38
C PRO A 1044 -55.40 -20.15 -37.76
N PRO A 1045 -56.35 -19.27 -38.08
CA PRO A 1045 -56.37 -18.58 -39.37
C PRO A 1045 -55.14 -17.65 -39.50
N PRO A 1046 -54.67 -17.39 -40.73
CA PRO A 1046 -53.48 -16.57 -40.95
C PRO A 1046 -53.73 -15.12 -40.50
N GLY A 1047 -53.15 -14.75 -39.36
CA GLY A 1047 -53.13 -13.38 -38.83
C GLY A 1047 -52.01 -12.56 -39.49
N ARG A 1048 -52.37 -11.36 -39.96
CA ARG A 1048 -51.58 -10.45 -40.80
C ARG A 1048 -50.22 -10.06 -40.18
N ALA A 1049 -49.22 -9.97 -41.06
CA ALA A 1049 -47.93 -9.34 -40.79
C ALA A 1049 -48.08 -7.86 -40.43
N SER A 1050 -47.41 -7.43 -39.36
CA SER A 1050 -46.96 -6.06 -39.11
C SER A 1050 -45.68 -6.11 -38.28
#